data_AF-A0A8T2RKQ6-F1
#
_entry.id   AF-A0A8T2RKQ6-F1
#
_cell.length_a   1.000
_cell.length_b   1.000
_cell.length_c   1.000
_cell.angle_alpha   90.00
_cell.angle_beta   90.00
_cell.angle_gamma   90.00
#
_symmetry.space_group_name_H-M   'P 1'
#
loop_
_entity.id
_entity.type
_entity.pdbx_description
1 polymer ?
#
loop_
_entity_poly.entity_id
_entity_poly.type
_entity_poly.pdbx_seq_one_letter_code
_entity_poly.pdbx_strand_id
1 'polypeptide(L)'
;MSDSKPLMVLASQKTYDFFRADAFHSFPVPVMIIDLDSLVELDPSTGTSVAHCRCFCHSAGARPYCYVLYTSGSSGKPKGVYGTEIGLWHRLQWMQNEYPFLKDDIAIFKSSVGFIDHLTEVLGPILGGSLVIVPPFEELYRNPLGLLTFCQTYKVTRLTAVPSLMRAVLPSLLSYTDYHALMSINVLVLSGEILSCDLLRSIQRVLTHAIILNLYGCTEVSGDCLYFNCRLLDDEWGFFSVPIGKPLPGCFIEILSEQLETDDEGELKVGGVLVALGYHDERTFNDDRFTTVTDPNAVHQCVRFFRTGDYVKRLNDGNLLFLGRKDRIVKVHGSRVSLDEVEITLESHPLVAQCALRFQKGVSLDDILIAYVVLNTPRNQDLREFPSIFKSSETDKISKVIDYNALILSLKDWLAIRLPSAMIPCCLEFVNAIPYTKSGKVDYEALSLLPRSVSSRTSAFVEAQVGSLTSYIKRAFELVLKCKDISIHDNFFTLGGTSVSAAHIAHYLAIDMHLLYMHPSVIELESVLRELQQERNGSFNFKVDEVSPGMRPSKRVKWDHDPSSSNKEQSTLSEGSTFMQSIEDQKWPYIHMEDLPKVLLRCNVSLPMSLSISQHKHFLCPPLMENACTISILWKTQLGACVDASPVLMCSQSTCCVFIGSHAYRFFCVDAYYGKVLWEEEVGGRVESTAAIASDFKHIVLGSYDGYVYILDSALGTIKWKFQTKAEVKCQPTVDWRGFIWIGSHDHHLYILNVIEQKCVWQYDCKSSIFGAVAHNSKQFLSFVATTSGTLMAFSTNCFPPQIIWRRTCEAAIFGSPMVDTASGYLICTLVNGKVLALMACGSTAWEYTSGGPIFAGATLSAALPTQVLICSRDGCLYSLHLFKGECLWKHFLGEAITSAAYVDECLDLVSEESVDGMVYHHYYRLVCVCGSSGQVHLLKAYAGSMIHSTGFEEDCAQEKALGRAEFVDGNHMTRPAENDGTHNQGTVSVMKYKDHIISERCQFLSVLKLPGDIFSSPIMLGGRIFVGCRDDNVYCLAISGLGSFSEKRHSSSDTVKVTD
;
A
#
# COMPACT_ATOMS: atom_id res chain seq x y z
N MET A 1 -6.39 -16.15 -22.95
CA MET A 1 -7.54 -17.09 -22.97
C MET A 1 -7.56 -18.04 -21.78
N SER A 2 -6.43 -18.62 -21.34
CA SER A 2 -6.36 -19.34 -20.05
C SER A 2 -6.70 -18.42 -18.87
N ASP A 3 -6.10 -17.24 -18.86
CA ASP A 3 -6.02 -16.34 -17.69
C ASP A 3 -7.23 -15.38 -17.61
N SER A 4 -8.38 -15.83 -18.09
CA SER A 4 -9.64 -15.04 -18.12
C SER A 4 -10.84 -15.98 -18.06
N LYS A 5 -10.75 -16.99 -17.19
CA LYS A 5 -11.77 -18.01 -17.00
C LYS A 5 -12.66 -17.60 -15.81
N PRO A 6 -13.95 -17.28 -16.01
CA PRO A 6 -14.85 -16.95 -14.91
C PRO A 6 -15.05 -18.17 -14.00
N LEU A 7 -15.43 -17.93 -12.75
CA LEU A 7 -15.79 -18.99 -11.80
C LEU A 7 -17.04 -19.73 -12.28
N MET A 8 -18.01 -18.99 -12.79
CA MET A 8 -19.25 -19.50 -13.39
C MET A 8 -19.90 -18.44 -14.29
N VAL A 9 -20.95 -18.86 -15.00
CA VAL A 9 -21.90 -17.96 -15.67
C VAL A 9 -23.28 -18.17 -15.06
N LEU A 10 -24.01 -17.09 -14.78
CA LEU A 10 -25.41 -17.16 -14.36
C LEU A 10 -26.32 -16.80 -15.54
N ALA A 11 -27.39 -17.57 -15.73
CA ALA A 11 -28.37 -17.33 -16.80
C ALA A 11 -29.74 -17.94 -16.42
N SER A 12 -30.82 -17.43 -16.99
CA SER A 12 -32.07 -18.20 -17.07
C SER A 12 -31.93 -19.33 -18.10
N GLN A 13 -32.76 -20.38 -18.02
CA GLN A 13 -32.74 -21.46 -19.02
C GLN A 13 -32.93 -20.92 -20.45
N LYS A 14 -33.90 -20.03 -20.64
CA LYS A 14 -34.20 -19.36 -21.93
C LYS A 14 -33.03 -18.51 -22.45
N THR A 15 -32.31 -17.84 -21.54
CA THR A 15 -31.10 -17.06 -21.88
C THR A 15 -29.96 -17.98 -22.30
N TYR A 16 -29.73 -19.07 -21.56
CA TYR A 16 -28.69 -20.03 -21.88
C TYR A 16 -28.93 -20.75 -23.21
N ASP A 17 -30.16 -21.18 -23.49
CA ASP A 17 -30.50 -21.82 -24.76
C ASP A 17 -30.33 -20.88 -25.96
N PHE A 18 -30.59 -19.58 -25.79
CA PHE A 18 -30.32 -18.55 -26.80
C PHE A 18 -28.81 -18.45 -27.11
N PHE A 19 -27.97 -18.20 -26.10
CA PHE A 19 -26.50 -18.12 -26.29
C PHE A 19 -25.87 -19.45 -26.74
N ARG A 20 -26.48 -20.59 -26.40
CA ARG A 20 -26.04 -21.93 -26.84
C ARG A 20 -26.36 -22.21 -28.30
N ALA A 21 -27.50 -21.72 -28.81
CA ALA A 21 -27.89 -21.88 -30.20
C ALA A 21 -26.97 -21.09 -31.17
N ASP A 22 -26.44 -19.95 -30.72
CA ASP A 22 -25.67 -19.00 -31.55
C ASP A 22 -24.20 -19.42 -31.81
N ALA A 23 -23.80 -20.60 -31.33
CA ALA A 23 -22.50 -21.27 -31.52
C ALA A 23 -21.21 -20.52 -31.05
N PHE A 24 -21.24 -19.20 -30.88
CA PHE A 24 -20.09 -18.38 -30.47
C PHE A 24 -19.66 -18.57 -29.01
N HIS A 25 -20.53 -19.10 -28.14
CA HIS A 25 -20.34 -19.10 -26.69
C HIS A 25 -20.31 -20.52 -26.08
N SER A 26 -19.33 -21.32 -26.47
CA SER A 26 -18.99 -22.56 -25.75
C SER A 26 -18.27 -22.24 -24.42
N PHE A 27 -19.04 -21.95 -23.37
CA PHE A 27 -18.50 -21.59 -22.05
C PHE A 27 -17.61 -22.72 -21.46
N PRO A 28 -16.32 -22.48 -21.14
CA PRO A 28 -15.40 -23.50 -20.62
C PRO A 28 -15.56 -23.75 -19.10
N VAL A 29 -16.72 -23.40 -18.55
CA VAL A 29 -17.00 -23.19 -17.12
C VAL A 29 -18.39 -23.74 -16.76
N PRO A 30 -18.68 -23.98 -15.46
CA PRO A 30 -20.05 -24.23 -15.03
C PRO A 30 -20.97 -23.06 -15.40
N VAL A 31 -22.12 -23.38 -16.01
CA VAL A 31 -23.24 -22.44 -16.14
C VAL A 31 -24.27 -22.82 -15.10
N MET A 32 -24.56 -21.90 -14.18
CA MET A 32 -25.63 -22.05 -13.19
C MET A 32 -26.92 -21.53 -13.80
N ILE A 33 -27.82 -22.45 -14.14
CA ILE A 33 -29.17 -22.12 -14.57
C ILE A 33 -29.99 -21.73 -13.35
N ILE A 34 -30.49 -20.51 -13.35
CA ILE A 34 -31.48 -20.04 -12.39
C ILE A 34 -32.85 -20.27 -13.01
N ASP A 35 -33.55 -21.28 -12.50
CA ASP A 35 -34.90 -21.61 -12.96
C ASP A 35 -35.91 -20.58 -12.41
N LEU A 36 -36.31 -19.67 -13.30
CA LEU A 36 -37.36 -18.68 -13.06
C LEU A 36 -38.74 -19.18 -13.52
N ASP A 37 -38.81 -20.30 -14.25
CA ASP A 37 -40.05 -20.80 -14.84
C ASP A 37 -40.84 -21.69 -13.88
N SER A 38 -40.18 -22.44 -12.98
CA SER A 38 -40.86 -23.14 -11.87
C SER A 38 -41.46 -22.21 -10.80
N LEU A 39 -41.27 -20.90 -10.91
CA LEU A 39 -41.92 -19.88 -10.08
C LEU A 39 -43.24 -19.36 -10.67
N VAL A 40 -43.62 -19.75 -11.90
CA VAL A 40 -44.80 -19.22 -12.61
C VAL A 40 -45.75 -20.33 -13.08
N GLU A 41 -46.52 -20.89 -12.14
CA GLU A 41 -47.77 -21.58 -12.51
C GLU A 41 -48.82 -20.54 -12.94
N LEU A 42 -49.37 -20.69 -14.15
CA LEU A 42 -50.50 -19.88 -14.62
C LEU A 42 -51.81 -20.41 -14.03
N ASP A 43 -52.60 -19.54 -13.40
CA ASP A 43 -53.98 -19.86 -13.00
C ASP A 43 -54.86 -20.07 -14.25
N PRO A 44 -55.39 -21.30 -14.49
CA PRO A 44 -56.22 -21.58 -15.66
C PRO A 44 -57.59 -20.89 -15.65
N SER A 45 -58.00 -20.29 -14.52
CA SER A 45 -59.36 -19.75 -14.34
C SER A 45 -59.51 -18.26 -14.61
N THR A 46 -58.43 -17.46 -14.50
CA THR A 46 -58.47 -16.00 -14.68
C THR A 46 -57.76 -15.48 -15.92
N GLY A 47 -56.79 -16.21 -16.48
CA GLY A 47 -56.01 -15.79 -17.66
C GLY A 47 -55.05 -14.61 -17.42
N THR A 48 -54.97 -14.10 -16.19
CA THR A 48 -54.02 -13.08 -15.74
C THR A 48 -52.82 -13.72 -15.08
N SER A 49 -51.60 -13.25 -15.39
CA SER A 49 -50.36 -13.74 -14.80
C SER A 49 -50.17 -13.25 -13.35
N VAL A 50 -50.86 -13.89 -12.41
CA VAL A 50 -50.61 -13.72 -10.97
C VAL A 50 -49.58 -14.78 -10.54
N ALA A 51 -48.34 -14.36 -10.26
CA ALA A 51 -47.28 -15.27 -9.85
C ALA A 51 -47.52 -15.82 -8.43
N HIS A 52 -48.28 -16.92 -8.33
CA HIS A 52 -48.48 -17.67 -7.09
C HIS A 52 -47.27 -18.57 -6.80
N CYS A 53 -46.13 -17.95 -6.50
CA CYS A 53 -44.91 -18.63 -6.10
C CYS A 53 -45.16 -19.53 -4.88
N ARG A 54 -45.15 -20.86 -5.07
CA ARG A 54 -45.11 -21.86 -3.99
C ARG A 54 -43.73 -21.92 -3.30
N CYS A 55 -43.18 -20.75 -2.97
CA CYS A 55 -42.11 -20.67 -1.99
C CYS A 55 -42.64 -21.17 -0.64
N PHE A 56 -41.87 -22.02 0.05
CA PHE A 56 -42.12 -22.36 1.46
C PHE A 56 -42.20 -21.12 2.38
N CYS A 57 -41.68 -19.98 1.91
CA CYS A 57 -41.77 -18.69 2.57
C CYS A 57 -43.14 -17.98 2.46
N HIS A 58 -44.01 -18.35 1.52
CA HIS A 58 -45.33 -17.69 1.35
C HIS A 58 -46.33 -18.10 2.44
N SER A 59 -46.04 -19.20 3.16
CA SER A 59 -46.70 -19.62 4.40
C SER A 59 -46.19 -18.91 5.67
N ALA A 60 -45.16 -18.06 5.54
CA ALA A 60 -44.79 -17.09 6.58
C ALA A 60 -45.30 -15.69 6.18
N GLY A 61 -45.56 -14.83 7.17
CA GLY A 61 -46.04 -13.48 6.92
C GLY A 61 -45.04 -12.60 6.15
N ALA A 62 -45.53 -11.47 5.63
CA ALA A 62 -44.73 -10.50 4.87
C ALA A 62 -43.41 -10.16 5.58
N ARG A 63 -42.30 -10.35 4.88
CA ARG A 63 -40.95 -10.15 5.43
C ARG A 63 -40.67 -8.65 5.58
N PRO A 64 -40.23 -8.17 6.75
CA PRO A 64 -39.92 -6.75 6.93
C PRO A 64 -38.69 -6.30 6.11
N TYR A 65 -37.70 -7.19 5.94
CA TYR A 65 -36.48 -6.95 5.18
C TYR A 65 -36.08 -8.17 4.36
N CYS A 66 -35.30 -7.95 3.29
CA CYS A 66 -34.77 -9.00 2.42
C CYS A 66 -33.24 -9.14 2.47
N TYR A 67 -32.50 -8.13 2.91
CA TYR A 67 -31.05 -8.18 3.13
C TYR A 67 -30.62 -7.37 4.37
N VAL A 68 -29.43 -7.69 4.89
CA VAL A 68 -28.71 -6.88 5.89
C VAL A 68 -27.30 -6.62 5.38
N LEU A 69 -26.91 -5.34 5.25
CA LEU A 69 -25.57 -4.95 4.79
C LEU A 69 -24.92 -4.00 5.79
N TYR A 70 -23.69 -4.31 6.20
CA TYR A 70 -22.96 -3.56 7.23
C TYR A 70 -22.13 -2.43 6.64
N THR A 71 -22.41 -1.20 7.07
CA THR A 71 -21.69 0.02 6.65
C THR A 71 -20.70 0.48 7.73
N SER A 72 -19.62 1.15 7.34
CA SER A 72 -18.70 1.77 8.30
C SER A 72 -19.33 3.02 8.94
N GLY A 73 -19.80 2.86 10.19
CA GLY A 73 -20.44 3.92 10.96
C GLY A 73 -19.44 4.95 11.49
N SER A 74 -19.88 6.21 11.61
CA SER A 74 -19.08 7.33 12.13
C SER A 74 -18.62 7.17 13.59
N SER A 75 -19.16 6.20 14.31
CA SER A 75 -18.78 5.81 15.68
C SER A 75 -17.78 4.64 15.72
N GLY A 76 -17.08 4.35 14.63
CA GLY A 76 -16.10 3.25 14.50
C GLY A 76 -16.71 1.84 14.41
N LYS A 77 -17.88 1.62 15.03
CA LYS A 77 -18.62 0.35 14.94
C LYS A 77 -19.39 0.23 13.60
N PRO A 78 -19.38 -0.95 12.94
CA PRO A 78 -20.23 -1.22 11.78
C PRO A 78 -21.72 -1.10 12.09
N LYS A 79 -22.52 -0.64 11.13
CA LYS A 79 -23.99 -0.54 11.24
C LYS A 79 -24.66 -1.38 10.14
N GLY A 80 -25.32 -2.48 10.51
CA GLY A 80 -26.11 -3.30 9.60
C GLY A 80 -27.41 -2.61 9.21
N VAL A 81 -27.67 -2.41 7.92
CA VAL A 81 -28.87 -1.75 7.36
C VAL A 81 -29.92 -2.79 6.95
N TYR A 82 -31.16 -2.65 7.42
CA TYR A 82 -32.29 -3.50 7.03
C TYR A 82 -32.91 -3.05 5.70
N GLY A 83 -32.54 -3.70 4.60
CA GLY A 83 -33.05 -3.40 3.26
C GLY A 83 -34.44 -4.00 2.99
N THR A 84 -35.35 -3.22 2.42
CA THR A 84 -36.73 -3.66 2.11
C THR A 84 -36.81 -4.35 0.76
N GLU A 85 -37.68 -5.37 0.66
CA GLU A 85 -37.95 -6.06 -0.61
C GLU A 85 -38.56 -5.12 -1.66
N ILE A 86 -39.47 -4.24 -1.24
CA ILE A 86 -40.08 -3.23 -2.10
C ILE A 86 -39.07 -2.18 -2.59
N GLY A 87 -38.11 -1.76 -1.76
CA GLY A 87 -37.07 -0.81 -2.15
C GLY A 87 -36.14 -1.41 -3.20
N LEU A 88 -35.64 -2.63 -2.96
CA LEU A 88 -34.84 -3.36 -3.94
C LEU A 88 -35.61 -3.60 -5.25
N TRP A 89 -36.88 -4.01 -5.17
CA TRP A 89 -37.73 -4.21 -6.34
C TRP A 89 -37.92 -2.92 -7.16
N HIS A 90 -38.23 -1.79 -6.52
CA HIS A 90 -38.35 -0.50 -7.23
C HIS A 90 -37.03 -0.07 -7.87
N ARG A 91 -35.88 -0.26 -7.19
CA ARG A 91 -34.55 0.05 -7.73
C ARG A 91 -34.21 -0.81 -8.96
N LEU A 92 -34.63 -2.08 -8.99
CA LEU A 92 -34.45 -2.99 -10.13
C LEU A 92 -35.46 -2.71 -11.27
N GLN A 93 -36.73 -2.45 -10.93
CA GLN A 93 -37.77 -2.11 -11.91
C GLN A 93 -37.44 -0.80 -12.65
N TRP A 94 -36.87 0.18 -11.97
CA TRP A 94 -36.37 1.41 -12.62
C TRP A 94 -35.27 1.11 -13.65
N MET A 95 -34.32 0.21 -13.36
CA MET A 95 -33.30 -0.21 -14.35
C MET A 95 -33.97 -0.79 -15.59
N GLN A 96 -34.93 -1.71 -15.40
CA GLN A 96 -35.57 -2.39 -16.53
C GLN A 96 -36.52 -1.48 -17.33
N ASN A 97 -37.04 -0.42 -16.73
CA ASN A 97 -37.90 0.55 -17.41
C ASN A 97 -37.10 1.60 -18.20
N GLU A 98 -36.11 2.26 -17.59
CA GLU A 98 -35.36 3.36 -18.22
C GLU A 98 -34.19 2.86 -19.08
N TYR A 99 -33.54 1.78 -18.66
CA TYR A 99 -32.34 1.22 -19.29
C TYR A 99 -32.47 -0.31 -19.46
N PRO A 100 -33.52 -0.80 -20.12
CA PRO A 100 -33.89 -2.23 -20.18
C PRO A 100 -32.71 -3.13 -20.52
N PHE A 101 -32.46 -4.14 -19.70
CA PHE A 101 -31.59 -5.26 -20.03
C PHE A 101 -32.19 -6.07 -21.20
N LEU A 102 -31.36 -6.36 -22.20
CA LEU A 102 -31.74 -7.07 -23.43
C LEU A 102 -31.20 -8.52 -23.43
N LYS A 103 -31.67 -9.36 -24.36
CA LYS A 103 -31.29 -10.79 -24.40
C LYS A 103 -29.85 -11.03 -24.83
N ASP A 104 -29.32 -10.10 -25.62
CA ASP A 104 -27.95 -10.02 -26.12
C ASP A 104 -27.01 -9.23 -25.18
N ASP A 105 -27.53 -8.63 -24.10
CA ASP A 105 -26.69 -8.02 -23.07
C ASP A 105 -25.94 -9.07 -22.25
N ILE A 106 -24.67 -8.74 -21.97
CA ILE A 106 -23.78 -9.51 -21.11
C ILE A 106 -23.31 -8.59 -19.99
N ALA A 107 -23.76 -8.87 -18.77
CA ALA A 107 -23.34 -8.17 -17.56
C ALA A 107 -22.17 -8.88 -16.88
N ILE A 108 -21.51 -8.18 -15.96
CA ILE A 108 -20.44 -8.74 -15.13
C ILE A 108 -20.73 -8.49 -13.64
N PHE A 109 -20.63 -9.53 -12.82
CA PHE A 109 -20.78 -9.46 -11.38
C PHE A 109 -19.39 -9.44 -10.73
N LYS A 110 -18.93 -8.24 -10.34
CA LYS A 110 -17.56 -7.97 -9.86
C LYS A 110 -17.49 -7.16 -8.57
N SER A 111 -18.59 -6.51 -8.15
CA SER A 111 -18.64 -5.82 -6.86
C SER A 111 -18.70 -6.81 -5.70
N SER A 112 -18.07 -6.48 -4.57
CA SER A 112 -18.10 -7.34 -3.38
C SER A 112 -19.51 -7.43 -2.79
N VAL A 113 -19.88 -8.62 -2.31
CA VAL A 113 -21.17 -8.89 -1.64
C VAL A 113 -21.43 -8.05 -0.37
N GLY A 114 -20.40 -7.36 0.15
CA GLY A 114 -20.55 -6.36 1.22
C GLY A 114 -21.14 -5.02 0.76
N PHE A 115 -21.17 -4.74 -0.55
CA PHE A 115 -21.74 -3.53 -1.14
C PHE A 115 -23.08 -3.81 -1.79
N ILE A 116 -23.98 -2.82 -1.77
CA ILE A 116 -25.36 -2.94 -2.29
C ILE A 116 -25.41 -3.27 -3.79
N ASP A 117 -24.44 -2.77 -4.56
CA ASP A 117 -24.30 -2.96 -6.01
C ASP A 117 -24.34 -4.43 -6.45
N HIS A 118 -23.88 -5.38 -5.60
CA HIS A 118 -23.90 -6.81 -5.92
C HIS A 118 -25.32 -7.31 -6.24
N LEU A 119 -26.34 -6.75 -5.58
CA LEU A 119 -27.74 -7.12 -5.87
C LEU A 119 -28.18 -6.60 -7.23
N THR A 120 -27.69 -5.43 -7.67
CA THR A 120 -28.03 -4.87 -8.99
C THR A 120 -27.23 -5.49 -10.14
N GLU A 121 -25.95 -5.85 -9.92
CA GLU A 121 -25.11 -6.58 -10.89
C GLU A 121 -25.58 -8.02 -11.12
N VAL A 122 -26.25 -8.63 -10.14
CA VAL A 122 -26.80 -9.99 -10.24
C VAL A 122 -28.27 -9.96 -10.65
N LEU A 123 -29.16 -9.37 -9.86
CA LEU A 123 -30.60 -9.51 -10.04
C LEU A 123 -31.11 -8.71 -11.25
N GLY A 124 -30.52 -7.55 -11.55
CA GLY A 124 -30.89 -6.74 -12.71
C GLY A 124 -30.84 -7.52 -14.04
N PRO A 125 -29.67 -8.02 -14.45
CA PRO A 125 -29.57 -8.82 -15.67
C PRO A 125 -30.33 -10.14 -15.61
N ILE A 126 -30.35 -10.86 -14.46
CA ILE A 126 -31.07 -12.14 -14.35
C ILE A 126 -32.58 -11.97 -14.55
N LEU A 127 -33.19 -10.94 -13.94
CA LEU A 127 -34.61 -10.62 -14.11
C LEU A 127 -34.92 -10.02 -15.48
N GLY A 128 -33.96 -9.30 -16.09
CA GLY A 128 -34.03 -8.83 -17.47
C GLY A 128 -33.88 -9.92 -18.53
N GLY A 129 -33.41 -11.11 -18.16
CA GLY A 129 -33.15 -12.22 -19.09
C GLY A 129 -31.81 -12.15 -19.81
N SER A 130 -30.87 -11.34 -19.32
CA SER A 130 -29.47 -11.23 -19.79
C SER A 130 -28.56 -12.26 -19.12
N LEU A 131 -27.32 -12.36 -19.61
CA LEU A 131 -26.30 -13.28 -19.10
C LEU A 131 -25.34 -12.56 -18.13
N VAL A 132 -24.91 -13.24 -17.06
CA VAL A 132 -23.98 -12.68 -16.06
C VAL A 132 -22.67 -13.48 -16.00
N ILE A 133 -21.55 -12.82 -16.27
CA ILE A 133 -20.21 -13.36 -16.07
C ILE A 133 -19.82 -13.18 -14.60
N VAL A 134 -19.42 -14.26 -13.92
CA VAL A 134 -18.87 -14.21 -12.55
C VAL A 134 -17.35 -14.40 -12.59
N PRO A 135 -16.56 -13.33 -12.73
CA PRO A 135 -15.10 -13.39 -12.64
C PRO A 135 -14.59 -13.92 -11.28
N PRO A 136 -13.36 -14.42 -11.22
CA PRO A 136 -12.65 -14.65 -9.96
C PRO A 136 -12.40 -13.32 -9.25
N PHE A 137 -13.20 -13.05 -8.21
CA PHE A 137 -13.17 -11.80 -7.45
C PHE A 137 -11.77 -11.42 -6.93
N GLU A 138 -11.02 -12.37 -6.38
CA GLU A 138 -9.65 -12.11 -5.89
C GLU A 138 -8.72 -11.62 -7.01
N GLU A 139 -8.81 -12.17 -8.22
CA GLU A 139 -7.96 -11.75 -9.35
C GLU A 139 -8.30 -10.34 -9.81
N LEU A 140 -9.59 -9.96 -9.84
CA LEU A 140 -10.00 -8.59 -10.16
C LEU A 140 -9.64 -7.57 -9.07
N TYR A 141 -9.64 -7.95 -7.79
CA TYR A 141 -9.19 -7.06 -6.73
C TYR A 141 -7.67 -6.86 -6.72
N ARG A 142 -6.88 -7.89 -7.08
CA ARG A 142 -5.42 -7.79 -7.22
C ARG A 142 -4.98 -7.14 -8.55
N ASN A 143 -5.79 -7.25 -9.60
CA ASN A 143 -5.54 -6.57 -10.87
C ASN A 143 -6.83 -5.97 -11.47
N PRO A 144 -7.14 -4.71 -11.15
CA PRO A 144 -8.25 -3.98 -11.76
C PRO A 144 -8.18 -3.86 -13.30
N LEU A 145 -6.99 -3.95 -13.93
CA LEU A 145 -6.87 -3.98 -15.39
C LEU A 145 -7.38 -5.29 -16.00
N GLY A 146 -7.40 -6.39 -15.23
CA GLY A 146 -7.99 -7.67 -15.65
C GLY A 146 -9.47 -7.57 -16.00
N LEU A 147 -10.18 -6.56 -15.45
CA LEU A 147 -11.55 -6.22 -15.83
C LEU A 147 -11.68 -5.94 -17.33
N LEU A 148 -10.69 -5.26 -17.93
CA LEU A 148 -10.67 -4.97 -19.36
C LEU A 148 -10.59 -6.27 -20.19
N THR A 149 -9.77 -7.23 -19.75
CA THR A 149 -9.63 -8.53 -20.41
C THR A 149 -10.90 -9.37 -20.30
N PHE A 150 -11.61 -9.33 -19.15
CA PHE A 150 -12.93 -9.96 -19.01
C PHE A 150 -13.97 -9.29 -19.91
N CYS A 151 -14.02 -7.95 -19.95
CA CYS A 151 -14.93 -7.21 -20.82
C CYS A 151 -14.69 -7.54 -22.31
N GLN A 152 -13.44 -7.56 -22.76
CA GLN A 152 -13.07 -7.90 -24.14
C GLN A 152 -13.38 -9.38 -24.47
N THR A 153 -13.02 -10.32 -23.58
CA THR A 153 -13.16 -11.76 -23.82
C THR A 153 -14.63 -12.20 -23.88
N TYR A 154 -15.47 -11.65 -23.02
CA TYR A 154 -16.90 -12.01 -22.95
C TYR A 154 -17.82 -11.00 -23.61
N LYS A 155 -17.28 -9.95 -24.26
CA LYS A 155 -18.03 -8.85 -24.88
C LYS A 155 -19.05 -8.23 -23.91
N VAL A 156 -18.63 -7.96 -22.67
CA VAL A 156 -19.48 -7.36 -21.63
C VAL A 156 -20.07 -6.06 -22.17
N THR A 157 -21.40 -5.95 -22.14
CA THR A 157 -22.16 -4.78 -22.62
C THR A 157 -22.56 -3.83 -21.49
N ARG A 158 -22.53 -4.30 -20.24
CA ARG A 158 -22.96 -3.54 -19.06
C ARG A 158 -21.97 -3.64 -17.93
N LEU A 159 -21.50 -2.49 -17.46
CA LEU A 159 -20.56 -2.37 -16.37
C LEU A 159 -21.05 -1.33 -15.35
N THR A 160 -21.03 -1.71 -14.07
CA THR A 160 -21.14 -0.78 -12.94
C THR A 160 -19.74 -0.57 -12.36
N ALA A 161 -19.35 0.67 -12.08
CA ALA A 161 -18.03 1.00 -11.56
C ALA A 161 -18.08 2.22 -10.62
N VAL A 162 -17.04 2.39 -9.81
CA VAL A 162 -16.75 3.65 -9.11
C VAL A 162 -15.85 4.55 -9.98
N PRO A 163 -15.97 5.88 -9.92
CA PRO A 163 -15.09 6.82 -10.62
C PRO A 163 -13.58 6.55 -10.46
N SER A 164 -13.10 6.17 -9.27
CA SER A 164 -11.70 5.78 -9.02
C SER A 164 -11.25 4.54 -9.82
N LEU A 165 -12.11 3.53 -9.97
CA LEU A 165 -11.85 2.36 -10.82
C LEU A 165 -11.71 2.77 -12.28
N MET A 166 -12.56 3.68 -12.76
CA MET A 166 -12.42 4.23 -14.12
C MET A 166 -11.12 5.03 -14.28
N ARG A 167 -10.71 5.83 -13.29
CA ARG A 167 -9.39 6.51 -13.29
C ARG A 167 -8.23 5.54 -13.38
N ALA A 168 -8.32 4.38 -12.73
CA ALA A 168 -7.27 3.36 -12.75
C ALA A 168 -7.17 2.63 -14.11
N VAL A 169 -8.30 2.27 -14.74
CA VAL A 169 -8.29 1.47 -15.99
C VAL A 169 -8.18 2.32 -17.27
N LEU A 170 -8.64 3.57 -17.26
CA LEU A 170 -8.71 4.42 -18.46
C LEU A 170 -7.35 4.76 -19.12
N PRO A 171 -6.23 4.96 -18.40
CA PRO A 171 -4.91 5.15 -19.02
C PRO A 171 -4.47 3.96 -19.88
N SER A 172 -4.87 2.74 -19.53
CA SER A 172 -4.60 1.53 -20.31
C SER A 172 -5.44 1.45 -21.58
N LEU A 173 -6.63 2.06 -21.61
CA LEU A 173 -7.46 2.16 -22.82
C LEU A 173 -6.93 3.18 -23.84
N LEU A 174 -6.06 4.10 -23.40
CA LEU A 174 -5.45 5.13 -24.24
C LEU A 174 -4.04 4.75 -24.75
N SER A 175 -3.46 3.65 -24.26
CA SER A 175 -2.08 3.24 -24.57
C SER A 175 -1.99 1.95 -25.41
N TYR A 176 -3.09 1.23 -25.59
CA TYR A 176 -3.15 0.03 -26.44
C TYR A 176 -3.61 0.37 -27.86
N THR A 177 -3.09 -0.35 -28.85
CA THR A 177 -3.56 -0.29 -30.24
C THR A 177 -4.92 -0.98 -30.43
N ASP A 178 -5.33 -1.82 -29.49
CA ASP A 178 -6.61 -2.52 -29.47
C ASP A 178 -7.72 -1.63 -28.87
N TYR A 179 -8.22 -0.68 -29.66
CA TYR A 179 -9.37 0.17 -29.30
C TYR A 179 -10.64 -0.61 -28.96
N HIS A 180 -10.68 -1.92 -29.22
CA HIS A 180 -11.87 -2.76 -29.15
C HIS A 180 -12.23 -3.28 -27.74
N ALA A 181 -11.32 -3.20 -26.76
CA ALA A 181 -11.47 -3.92 -25.48
C ALA A 181 -12.75 -3.60 -24.69
N LEU A 182 -13.21 -2.35 -24.70
CA LEU A 182 -14.49 -1.92 -24.10
C LEU A 182 -15.54 -1.46 -25.13
N MET A 183 -15.30 -1.68 -26.44
CA MET A 183 -16.24 -1.26 -27.50
C MET A 183 -17.55 -2.08 -27.55
N SER A 184 -17.72 -3.04 -26.63
CA SER A 184 -18.99 -3.71 -26.38
C SER A 184 -19.87 -2.99 -25.34
N ILE A 185 -19.31 -2.09 -24.50
CA ILE A 185 -20.05 -1.49 -23.37
C ILE A 185 -21.07 -0.46 -23.88
N ASN A 186 -22.32 -0.91 -23.98
CA ASN A 186 -23.48 -0.08 -24.30
C ASN A 186 -23.91 0.80 -23.11
N VAL A 187 -23.75 0.32 -21.86
CA VAL A 187 -24.13 1.06 -20.65
C VAL A 187 -23.03 0.98 -19.58
N LEU A 188 -22.53 2.15 -19.17
CA LEU A 188 -21.62 2.33 -18.04
C LEU A 188 -22.35 3.08 -16.92
N VAL A 189 -22.51 2.42 -15.77
CA VAL A 189 -23.03 3.01 -14.53
C VAL A 189 -21.87 3.43 -13.65
N LEU A 190 -21.87 4.69 -13.21
CA LEU A 190 -20.93 5.22 -12.22
C LEU A 190 -21.71 5.64 -10.97
N SER A 191 -21.29 5.15 -9.80
CA SER A 191 -21.88 5.50 -8.50
C SER A 191 -20.81 5.50 -7.39
N GLY A 192 -21.21 5.79 -6.15
CA GLY A 192 -20.39 5.67 -4.94
C GLY A 192 -19.34 6.76 -4.69
N GLU A 193 -18.93 7.52 -5.71
CA GLU A 193 -17.99 8.66 -5.58
C GLU A 193 -18.43 9.85 -6.45
N ILE A 194 -17.79 11.01 -6.27
CA ILE A 194 -18.02 12.19 -7.11
C ILE A 194 -17.40 11.96 -8.49
N LEU A 195 -18.23 11.93 -9.54
CA LEU A 195 -17.77 11.97 -10.93
C LEU A 195 -17.32 13.38 -11.31
N SER A 196 -16.04 13.57 -11.59
CA SER A 196 -15.50 14.83 -12.12
C SER A 196 -15.75 14.95 -13.63
N CYS A 197 -15.94 16.18 -14.10
CA CYS A 197 -16.22 16.46 -15.52
C CYS A 197 -15.05 16.05 -16.42
N ASP A 198 -13.80 16.17 -15.96
CA ASP A 198 -12.61 15.78 -16.75
C ASP A 198 -12.42 14.27 -16.84
N LEU A 199 -12.85 13.51 -15.82
CA LEU A 199 -12.98 12.06 -15.93
C LEU A 199 -14.07 11.68 -16.93
N LEU A 200 -15.27 12.26 -16.81
CA LEU A 200 -16.36 12.00 -17.76
C LEU A 200 -15.94 12.27 -19.21
N ARG A 201 -15.37 13.46 -19.49
CA ARG A 201 -14.83 13.84 -20.81
C ARG A 201 -13.80 12.82 -21.31
N SER A 202 -12.97 12.28 -20.41
CA SER A 202 -11.95 11.30 -20.77
C SER A 202 -12.53 9.91 -21.05
N ILE A 203 -13.58 9.50 -20.35
CA ILE A 203 -14.33 8.26 -20.63
C ILE A 203 -15.08 8.40 -21.97
N GLN A 204 -15.75 9.53 -22.22
CA GLN A 204 -16.51 9.81 -23.45
C GLN A 204 -15.65 9.75 -24.72
N ARG A 205 -14.35 10.11 -24.64
CA ARG A 205 -13.39 9.97 -25.75
C ARG A 205 -13.13 8.51 -26.16
N VAL A 206 -13.32 7.55 -25.24
CA VAL A 206 -13.10 6.12 -25.47
C VAL A 206 -14.44 5.40 -25.74
N LEU A 207 -15.44 5.64 -24.90
CA LEU A 207 -16.76 5.01 -24.94
C LEU A 207 -17.78 5.90 -25.68
N THR A 208 -17.45 6.31 -26.90
CA THR A 208 -18.19 7.31 -27.69
C THR A 208 -19.66 6.95 -27.96
N HIS A 209 -20.00 5.67 -27.98
CA HIS A 209 -21.35 5.15 -28.23
C HIS A 209 -22.10 4.73 -26.95
N ALA A 210 -21.43 4.70 -25.79
CA ALA A 210 -22.00 4.20 -24.54
C ALA A 210 -22.95 5.21 -23.90
N ILE A 211 -23.98 4.73 -23.21
CA ILE A 211 -24.75 5.52 -22.24
C ILE A 211 -23.95 5.52 -20.94
N ILE A 212 -23.52 6.69 -20.49
CA ILE A 212 -22.83 6.87 -19.21
C ILE A 212 -23.82 7.50 -18.23
N LEU A 213 -24.04 6.84 -17.09
CA LEU A 213 -24.94 7.28 -16.04
C LEU A 213 -24.15 7.61 -14.78
N ASN A 214 -24.45 8.76 -14.17
CA ASN A 214 -23.99 9.12 -12.83
C ASN A 214 -25.16 8.88 -11.87
N LEU A 215 -25.04 7.89 -10.99
CA LEU A 215 -26.03 7.56 -9.97
C LEU A 215 -25.53 8.00 -8.60
N TYR A 216 -26.46 8.21 -7.67
CA TYR A 216 -26.14 8.54 -6.29
C TYR A 216 -27.12 7.90 -5.31
N GLY A 217 -26.58 7.37 -4.22
CA GLY A 217 -27.33 6.98 -3.03
C GLY A 217 -26.43 6.33 -1.99
N CYS A 218 -27.01 5.44 -1.21
CA CYS A 218 -26.35 4.68 -0.14
C CYS A 218 -27.15 3.41 0.18
N THR A 219 -26.59 2.53 1.00
CA THR A 219 -27.23 1.28 1.45
C THR A 219 -28.60 1.53 2.10
N GLU A 220 -28.74 2.65 2.82
CA GLU A 220 -29.97 3.12 3.48
C GLU A 220 -31.09 3.57 2.52
N VAL A 221 -30.81 3.71 1.22
CA VAL A 221 -31.80 4.04 0.17
C VAL A 221 -31.79 3.00 -0.96
N SER A 222 -31.57 1.72 -0.62
CA SER A 222 -31.61 0.58 -1.55
C SER A 222 -30.65 0.67 -2.75
N GLY A 223 -29.51 1.36 -2.58
CA GLY A 223 -28.52 1.56 -3.65
C GLY A 223 -28.52 3.03 -4.08
N ASP A 224 -29.22 3.34 -5.17
CA ASP A 224 -29.26 4.69 -5.75
C ASP A 224 -30.67 5.27 -5.65
N CYS A 225 -30.75 6.55 -5.30
CA CYS A 225 -31.99 7.32 -5.16
C CYS A 225 -32.08 8.50 -6.14
N LEU A 226 -30.96 8.90 -6.75
CA LEU A 226 -30.87 9.90 -7.82
C LEU A 226 -30.13 9.32 -9.05
N TYR A 227 -30.46 9.84 -10.24
CA TYR A 227 -29.71 9.57 -11.48
C TYR A 227 -29.56 10.79 -12.38
N PHE A 228 -28.43 10.87 -13.07
CA PHE A 228 -28.16 11.77 -14.19
C PHE A 228 -27.64 11.00 -15.40
N ASN A 229 -28.12 11.33 -16.59
CA ASN A 229 -27.59 10.81 -17.86
C ASN A 229 -26.52 11.76 -18.37
N CYS A 230 -25.26 11.34 -18.39
CA CYS A 230 -24.11 12.20 -18.68
C CYS A 230 -24.04 12.69 -20.15
N ARG A 231 -24.96 12.27 -21.02
CA ARG A 231 -25.18 12.86 -22.35
C ARG A 231 -25.98 14.17 -22.31
N LEU A 232 -26.52 14.55 -21.16
CA LEU A 232 -27.29 15.78 -20.91
C LEU A 232 -26.46 16.85 -20.19
N LEU A 233 -25.13 16.69 -20.13
CA LEU A 233 -24.23 17.70 -19.57
C LEU A 233 -23.85 18.70 -20.66
N ASP A 234 -24.08 19.99 -20.42
CA ASP A 234 -23.73 21.05 -21.37
C ASP A 234 -22.21 21.21 -21.54
N ASP A 235 -21.75 21.58 -22.74
CA ASP A 235 -20.33 21.85 -23.00
C ASP A 235 -19.80 23.04 -22.18
N GLU A 236 -20.64 24.04 -21.91
CA GLU A 236 -20.32 25.22 -21.08
C GLU A 236 -20.52 24.97 -19.56
N TRP A 237 -20.58 23.70 -19.12
CA TRP A 237 -20.80 23.35 -17.72
C TRP A 237 -19.70 23.89 -16.78
N GLY A 238 -20.08 24.86 -15.94
CA GLY A 238 -19.18 25.65 -15.09
C GLY A 238 -18.82 25.06 -13.72
N PHE A 239 -19.21 23.82 -13.41
CA PHE A 239 -18.85 23.14 -12.15
C PHE A 239 -17.88 21.97 -12.40
N PHE A 240 -17.03 21.67 -11.41
CA PHE A 240 -16.02 20.60 -11.51
C PHE A 240 -16.59 19.17 -11.48
N SER A 241 -17.75 18.99 -10.86
CA SER A 241 -18.46 17.71 -10.74
C SER A 241 -19.68 17.63 -11.66
N VAL A 242 -20.01 16.40 -12.08
CA VAL A 242 -21.23 16.07 -12.81
C VAL A 242 -22.42 16.05 -11.83
N PRO A 243 -23.62 16.54 -12.21
CA PRO A 243 -24.81 16.44 -11.37
C PRO A 243 -25.10 14.99 -10.93
N ILE A 244 -25.57 14.83 -9.70
CA ILE A 244 -26.15 13.57 -9.21
C ILE A 244 -27.60 13.39 -9.68
N GLY A 245 -28.22 14.47 -10.18
CA GLY A 245 -29.39 14.40 -11.04
C GLY A 245 -30.74 14.41 -10.32
N LYS A 246 -31.67 13.56 -10.75
CA LYS A 246 -33.10 13.60 -10.37
C LYS A 246 -33.57 12.31 -9.67
N PRO A 247 -34.65 12.38 -8.87
CA PRO A 247 -35.14 11.25 -8.09
C PRO A 247 -35.56 10.06 -8.96
N LEU A 248 -35.27 8.84 -8.49
CA LEU A 248 -35.89 7.63 -9.05
C LEU A 248 -37.41 7.61 -8.77
N PRO A 249 -38.23 6.93 -9.60
CA PRO A 249 -39.67 6.82 -9.40
C PRO A 249 -40.04 6.23 -8.04
N GLY A 250 -40.80 6.98 -7.24
CA GLY A 250 -41.15 6.63 -5.86
C GLY A 250 -40.21 7.18 -4.78
N CYS A 251 -39.17 7.93 -5.18
CA CYS A 251 -38.36 8.75 -4.27
C CYS A 251 -38.89 10.18 -4.19
N PHE A 252 -38.84 10.75 -2.99
CA PHE A 252 -39.08 12.16 -2.70
C PHE A 252 -37.78 12.78 -2.18
N ILE A 253 -37.51 14.05 -2.47
CA ILE A 253 -36.30 14.73 -2.00
C ILE A 253 -36.65 16.06 -1.34
N GLU A 254 -36.30 16.15 -0.06
CA GLU A 254 -36.26 17.40 0.69
C GLU A 254 -34.81 17.89 0.82
N ILE A 255 -34.63 19.21 0.82
CA ILE A 255 -33.34 19.87 1.07
C ILE A 255 -33.51 20.62 2.40
N LEU A 256 -32.75 20.23 3.42
CA LEU A 256 -32.81 20.82 4.74
C LEU A 256 -31.79 21.98 4.81
N SER A 257 -32.25 23.18 4.46
CA SER A 257 -31.44 24.40 4.57
C SER A 257 -31.23 24.80 6.04
N GLU A 258 -30.04 25.33 6.34
CA GLU A 258 -29.73 25.97 7.63
C GLU A 258 -29.94 27.49 7.58
N GLN A 259 -30.38 28.03 6.44
CA GLN A 259 -30.50 29.46 6.15
C GLN A 259 -31.91 29.76 5.60
N LEU A 260 -32.72 30.50 6.36
CA LEU A 260 -34.15 30.77 6.13
C LEU A 260 -34.49 31.55 4.83
N GLU A 261 -33.52 31.79 3.95
CA GLU A 261 -33.66 32.63 2.76
C GLU A 261 -33.32 31.88 1.45
N THR A 262 -32.85 30.63 1.51
CA THR A 262 -32.54 29.80 0.33
C THR A 262 -32.89 28.33 0.56
N ASP A 263 -33.96 27.86 -0.09
CA ASP A 263 -34.44 26.46 -0.01
C ASP A 263 -33.67 25.49 -0.95
N ASP A 264 -32.89 26.03 -1.90
CA ASP A 264 -32.18 25.24 -2.92
C ASP A 264 -30.81 24.70 -2.49
N GLU A 265 -30.29 25.06 -1.31
CA GLU A 265 -29.02 24.55 -0.79
C GLU A 265 -29.16 24.04 0.66
N GLY A 266 -28.74 22.80 0.94
CA GLY A 266 -28.96 22.19 2.24
C GLY A 266 -28.61 20.71 2.32
N GLU A 267 -28.89 20.10 3.48
CA GLU A 267 -28.65 18.68 3.76
C GLU A 267 -29.72 17.81 3.10
N LEU A 268 -29.31 16.79 2.35
CA LEU A 268 -30.20 15.93 1.58
C LEU A 268 -30.99 14.96 2.48
N LYS A 269 -32.32 14.97 2.32
CA LYS A 269 -33.25 14.04 2.97
C LYS A 269 -34.07 13.32 1.91
N VAL A 270 -33.90 12.01 1.82
CA VAL A 270 -34.54 11.12 0.83
C VAL A 270 -35.76 10.44 1.45
N GLY A 271 -36.91 10.54 0.82
CA GLY A 271 -38.15 9.89 1.24
C GLY A 271 -38.66 8.84 0.25
N GLY A 272 -39.55 7.97 0.72
CA GLY A 272 -40.32 7.07 -0.15
C GLY A 272 -39.82 5.63 -0.19
N VAL A 273 -40.12 4.93 -1.28
CA VAL A 273 -40.13 3.45 -1.33
C VAL A 273 -38.76 2.79 -1.21
N LEU A 274 -37.68 3.48 -1.58
CA LEU A 274 -36.32 2.95 -1.50
C LEU A 274 -35.73 3.01 -0.08
N VAL A 275 -36.36 3.72 0.86
CA VAL A 275 -35.80 3.96 2.20
C VAL A 275 -35.83 2.69 3.06
N ALA A 276 -34.67 2.33 3.62
CA ALA A 276 -34.48 1.17 4.49
C ALA A 276 -35.30 1.27 5.81
N LEU A 277 -35.51 0.12 6.47
CA LEU A 277 -36.23 0.09 7.75
C LEU A 277 -35.46 0.73 8.91
N GLY A 278 -34.15 0.90 8.80
CA GLY A 278 -33.28 1.33 9.91
C GLY A 278 -32.07 0.42 10.03
N TYR A 279 -31.47 0.37 11.21
CA TYR A 279 -30.32 -0.48 11.49
C TYR A 279 -30.64 -1.68 12.40
N HIS A 280 -29.70 -2.62 12.47
CA HIS A 280 -29.87 -3.96 13.06
C HIS A 280 -30.06 -3.99 14.58
N ASP A 281 -29.44 -3.08 15.33
CA ASP A 281 -29.42 -3.07 16.79
C ASP A 281 -30.78 -2.58 17.35
N GLU A 282 -31.32 -3.22 18.39
CA GLU A 282 -32.71 -3.09 18.86
C GLU A 282 -33.12 -1.68 19.36
N ARG A 283 -32.18 -0.73 19.40
CA ARG A 283 -32.44 0.69 19.71
C ARG A 283 -32.45 1.60 18.47
N THR A 284 -32.21 1.07 17.28
CA THR A 284 -31.88 1.87 16.07
C THR A 284 -32.93 1.90 14.96
N PHE A 285 -34.11 1.30 15.18
CA PHE A 285 -35.33 1.63 14.41
C PHE A 285 -35.75 3.11 14.57
N ASN A 286 -35.30 3.74 15.65
CA ASN A 286 -35.49 5.15 16.02
C ASN A 286 -34.18 5.99 15.91
N ASP A 287 -33.25 5.64 15.01
CA ASP A 287 -32.11 6.52 14.69
C ASP A 287 -32.64 7.83 14.08
N ASP A 288 -32.26 9.00 14.61
CA ASP A 288 -32.80 10.33 14.25
C ASP A 288 -32.72 10.69 12.76
N ARG A 289 -31.91 9.96 11.98
CA ARG A 289 -31.84 10.10 10.52
C ARG A 289 -33.02 9.46 9.81
N PHE A 290 -33.63 8.42 10.39
CA PHE A 290 -34.84 7.77 9.89
C PHE A 290 -36.10 8.36 10.52
N THR A 291 -36.71 9.32 9.83
CA THR A 291 -37.98 9.94 10.26
C THR A 291 -39.15 9.32 9.53
N THR A 292 -40.32 9.27 10.17
CA THR A 292 -41.55 8.73 9.58
C THR A 292 -42.65 9.77 9.70
N VAL A 293 -43.24 10.16 8.55
CA VAL A 293 -44.30 11.15 8.47
C VAL A 293 -45.60 10.45 8.06
N THR A 294 -46.63 10.62 8.88
CA THR A 294 -48.00 10.18 8.59
C THR A 294 -48.77 11.39 8.07
N ASP A 295 -48.99 11.46 6.76
CA ASP A 295 -49.92 12.44 6.18
C ASP A 295 -51.33 11.82 6.13
N PRO A 296 -52.33 12.37 6.85
CA PRO A 296 -53.70 11.87 6.83
C PRO A 296 -54.41 11.95 5.48
N ASN A 297 -53.89 12.73 4.52
CA ASN A 297 -54.53 13.04 3.24
C ASN A 297 -53.78 12.49 2.02
N ALA A 298 -52.59 11.90 2.20
CA ALA A 298 -51.80 11.36 1.11
C ALA A 298 -52.27 9.96 0.65
N VAL A 299 -52.04 9.66 -0.63
CA VAL A 299 -52.24 8.31 -1.20
C VAL A 299 -51.33 7.27 -0.54
N HIS A 300 -50.20 7.71 0.04
CA HIS A 300 -49.31 6.90 0.86
C HIS A 300 -49.46 7.31 2.33
N GLN A 301 -50.17 6.51 3.12
CA GLN A 301 -50.52 6.81 4.53
C GLN A 301 -49.31 6.99 5.47
N CYS A 302 -48.11 6.60 5.04
CA CYS A 302 -46.90 6.62 5.84
C CYS A 302 -45.68 6.75 4.91
N VAL A 303 -44.92 7.84 5.04
CA VAL A 303 -43.69 8.06 4.26
C VAL A 303 -42.50 8.07 5.22
N ARG A 304 -41.60 7.10 5.04
CA ARG A 304 -40.29 7.05 5.73
C ARG A 304 -39.29 7.91 4.95
N PHE A 305 -38.44 8.62 5.68
CA PHE A 305 -37.37 9.46 5.16
C PHE A 305 -36.05 9.14 5.85
N PHE A 306 -34.95 9.25 5.11
CA PHE A 306 -33.58 9.11 5.57
C PHE A 306 -32.77 10.39 5.30
N ARG A 307 -32.05 10.88 6.32
CA ARG A 307 -31.08 11.99 6.20
C ARG A 307 -29.69 11.42 5.89
N THR A 308 -29.13 11.74 4.71
CA THR A 308 -27.84 11.20 4.27
C THR A 308 -26.65 11.90 4.96
N GLY A 309 -26.85 13.14 5.39
CA GLY A 309 -25.77 14.02 5.89
C GLY A 309 -24.87 14.57 4.78
N ASP A 310 -25.27 14.44 3.51
CA ASP A 310 -24.62 15.08 2.37
C ASP A 310 -25.29 16.42 2.07
N TYR A 311 -24.53 17.41 1.60
CA TYR A 311 -25.09 18.68 1.11
C TYR A 311 -25.25 18.68 -0.41
N VAL A 312 -26.35 19.25 -0.87
CA VAL A 312 -26.67 19.41 -2.29
C VAL A 312 -27.07 20.84 -2.61
N LYS A 313 -26.94 21.19 -3.89
CA LYS A 313 -27.58 22.35 -4.52
C LYS A 313 -28.60 21.88 -5.54
N ARG A 314 -29.80 22.46 -5.54
CA ARG A 314 -30.77 22.34 -6.63
C ARG A 314 -30.42 23.32 -7.74
N LEU A 315 -30.52 22.83 -8.96
CA LEU A 315 -30.28 23.58 -10.21
C LEU A 315 -31.62 23.97 -10.84
N ASN A 316 -31.61 24.99 -11.70
CA ASN A 316 -32.81 25.57 -12.31
C ASN A 316 -33.63 24.56 -13.17
N ASP A 317 -32.98 23.51 -13.64
CA ASP A 317 -33.58 22.40 -14.41
C ASP A 317 -34.16 21.29 -13.51
N GLY A 318 -34.02 21.41 -12.19
CA GLY A 318 -34.42 20.44 -11.18
C GLY A 318 -33.43 19.31 -10.90
N ASN A 319 -32.26 19.28 -11.55
CA ASN A 319 -31.16 18.38 -11.18
C ASN A 319 -30.51 18.82 -9.86
N LEU A 320 -29.87 17.88 -9.18
CA LEU A 320 -29.11 18.13 -7.96
C LEU A 320 -27.61 18.00 -8.22
N LEU A 321 -26.84 18.92 -7.63
CA LEU A 321 -25.37 18.92 -7.59
C LEU A 321 -24.91 18.55 -6.18
N PHE A 322 -23.92 17.65 -6.07
CA PHE A 322 -23.31 17.28 -4.79
C PHE A 322 -22.28 18.34 -4.36
N LEU A 323 -22.37 18.83 -3.13
CA LEU A 323 -21.48 19.87 -2.58
C LEU A 323 -20.43 19.34 -1.59
N GLY A 324 -20.62 18.14 -1.03
CA GLY A 324 -19.74 17.56 -0.01
C GLY A 324 -20.50 17.02 1.20
N ARG A 325 -19.83 16.21 2.02
CA ARG A 325 -20.38 15.67 3.28
C ARG A 325 -20.43 16.72 4.38
N LYS A 326 -21.45 16.69 5.25
CA LYS A 326 -21.57 17.58 6.44
C LYS A 326 -20.35 17.48 7.36
N ASP A 327 -19.79 16.28 7.47
CA ASP A 327 -18.58 15.97 8.24
C ASP A 327 -17.25 16.36 7.53
N ARG A 328 -17.27 16.67 6.23
CA ARG A 328 -16.10 17.09 5.42
C ARG A 328 -16.19 18.52 4.88
N ILE A 329 -17.24 19.25 5.23
CA ILE A 329 -17.37 20.69 4.98
C ILE A 329 -16.92 21.44 6.23
N VAL A 330 -15.96 22.34 6.06
CA VAL A 330 -15.33 23.09 7.15
C VAL A 330 -15.49 24.59 6.96
N LYS A 331 -15.24 25.38 8.02
CA LYS A 331 -15.20 26.85 7.92
C LYS A 331 -13.75 27.31 8.07
N VAL A 332 -13.23 27.99 7.06
CA VAL A 332 -11.85 28.48 6.99
C VAL A 332 -11.90 30.00 6.93
N HIS A 333 -11.40 30.66 7.98
CA HIS A 333 -11.45 32.13 8.14
C HIS A 333 -12.84 32.77 7.89
N GLY A 334 -13.93 32.01 8.12
CA GLY A 334 -15.32 32.42 7.92
C GLY A 334 -15.98 31.89 6.63
N SER A 335 -15.21 31.50 5.62
CA SER A 335 -15.72 30.91 4.38
C SER A 335 -16.08 29.43 4.57
N ARG A 336 -17.17 28.97 3.95
CA ARG A 336 -17.53 27.54 3.87
C ARG A 336 -16.68 26.87 2.79
N VAL A 337 -16.00 25.78 3.13
CA VAL A 337 -15.04 25.08 2.25
C VAL A 337 -15.38 23.59 2.24
N SER A 338 -15.61 23.03 1.06
CA SER A 338 -15.68 21.58 0.87
C SER A 338 -14.27 21.03 0.67
N LEU A 339 -13.82 20.08 1.49
CA LEU A 339 -12.48 19.49 1.32
C LEU A 339 -12.38 18.70 0.02
N ASP A 340 -13.48 18.03 -0.34
CA ASP A 340 -13.66 17.17 -1.52
C ASP A 340 -13.43 17.94 -2.84
N GLU A 341 -13.87 19.20 -2.87
CA GLU A 341 -13.68 20.11 -4.02
C GLU A 341 -12.20 20.47 -4.22
N VAL A 342 -11.44 20.62 -3.13
CA VAL A 342 -9.99 20.89 -3.20
C VAL A 342 -9.21 19.63 -3.57
N GLU A 343 -9.61 18.46 -3.06
CA GLU A 343 -9.06 17.15 -3.46
C GLU A 343 -9.20 16.96 -4.98
N ILE A 344 -10.42 17.08 -5.52
CA ILE A 344 -10.70 16.96 -6.96
C ILE A 344 -9.95 18.01 -7.79
N THR A 345 -9.86 19.25 -7.30
CA THR A 345 -9.15 20.31 -8.03
C THR A 345 -7.64 20.04 -8.08
N LEU A 346 -7.03 19.49 -7.02
CA LEU A 346 -5.64 19.01 -7.05
C LEU A 346 -5.48 17.80 -7.97
N GLU A 347 -6.38 16.82 -7.92
CA GLU A 347 -6.35 15.62 -8.78
C GLU A 347 -6.57 15.91 -10.28
N SER A 348 -7.08 17.10 -10.64
CA SER A 348 -7.13 17.56 -12.04
C SER A 348 -5.78 18.06 -12.59
N HIS A 349 -4.78 18.33 -11.73
CA HIS A 349 -3.45 18.77 -12.17
C HIS A 349 -2.69 17.59 -12.80
N PRO A 350 -2.08 17.73 -13.99
CA PRO A 350 -1.46 16.61 -14.70
C PRO A 350 -0.41 15.81 -13.90
N LEU A 351 0.26 16.42 -12.92
CA LEU A 351 1.27 15.77 -12.09
C LEU A 351 0.70 15.12 -10.82
N VAL A 352 -0.60 15.18 -10.54
CA VAL A 352 -1.22 14.59 -9.34
C VAL A 352 -1.98 13.29 -9.67
N ALA A 353 -1.71 12.24 -8.91
CA ALA A 353 -2.36 10.93 -9.03
C ALA A 353 -3.56 10.79 -8.07
N GLN A 354 -3.37 11.21 -6.81
CA GLN A 354 -4.38 11.18 -5.75
C GLN A 354 -4.16 12.35 -4.78
N CYS A 355 -5.22 12.83 -4.13
CA CYS A 355 -5.12 13.79 -3.04
C CYS A 355 -6.06 13.46 -1.88
N ALA A 356 -5.64 13.75 -0.64
CA ALA A 356 -6.49 13.74 0.54
C ALA A 356 -6.26 15.01 1.37
N LEU A 357 -7.33 15.72 1.73
CA LEU A 357 -7.28 16.93 2.55
C LEU A 357 -7.64 16.65 4.01
N ARG A 358 -6.96 17.35 4.93
CA ARG A 358 -7.27 17.35 6.35
C ARG A 358 -7.34 18.77 6.89
N PHE A 359 -8.43 19.06 7.58
CA PHE A 359 -8.60 20.28 8.38
C PHE A 359 -8.06 20.06 9.80
N GLN A 360 -7.20 20.96 10.27
CA GLN A 360 -6.70 20.96 11.65
C GLN A 360 -7.03 22.29 12.33
N LYS A 361 -7.85 22.26 13.37
CA LYS A 361 -8.12 23.44 14.21
C LYS A 361 -6.90 23.79 15.05
N GLY A 362 -6.50 25.05 15.03
CA GLY A 362 -5.40 25.57 15.84
C GLY A 362 -5.80 25.75 17.30
N VAL A 363 -4.81 25.64 18.21
CA VAL A 363 -5.02 25.82 19.66
C VAL A 363 -5.14 27.30 20.06
N SER A 364 -4.70 28.24 19.20
CA SER A 364 -4.61 29.66 19.59
C SER A 364 -4.83 30.75 18.52
N LEU A 365 -5.06 30.42 17.24
CA LEU A 365 -5.89 31.25 16.30
C LEU A 365 -6.01 30.70 14.86
N ASP A 366 -5.05 29.92 14.36
CA ASP A 366 -5.02 29.53 12.94
C ASP A 366 -5.65 28.16 12.67
N ASP A 367 -6.72 28.13 11.88
CA ASP A 367 -7.30 26.93 11.27
C ASP A 367 -6.52 26.56 9.99
N ILE A 368 -6.06 25.31 9.88
CA ILE A 368 -5.04 24.88 8.90
C ILE A 368 -5.62 23.84 7.93
N LEU A 369 -5.45 24.05 6.62
CA LEU A 369 -5.66 23.03 5.57
C LEU A 369 -4.33 22.38 5.19
N ILE A 370 -4.25 21.06 5.37
CA ILE A 370 -3.14 20.23 4.93
C ILE A 370 -3.66 19.35 3.79
N ALA A 371 -3.04 19.42 2.62
CA ALA A 371 -3.32 18.53 1.50
C ALA A 371 -2.16 17.53 1.34
N TYR A 372 -2.48 16.24 1.42
CA TYR A 372 -1.57 15.14 1.16
C TYR A 372 -1.68 14.77 -0.32
N VAL A 373 -0.55 14.74 -1.05
CA VAL A 373 -0.53 14.66 -2.52
C VAL A 373 0.34 13.48 -2.99
N VAL A 374 -0.26 12.58 -3.76
CA VAL A 374 0.46 11.53 -4.52
C VAL A 374 0.68 12.04 -5.94
N LEU A 375 1.89 11.85 -6.48
CA LEU A 375 2.24 12.36 -7.82
C LEU A 375 2.15 11.28 -8.91
N ASN A 376 1.74 11.69 -10.11
CA ASN A 376 1.85 10.88 -11.32
C ASN A 376 3.32 10.72 -11.74
N THR A 377 3.65 9.58 -12.35
CA THR A 377 4.93 9.41 -13.05
C THR A 377 5.02 10.39 -14.23
N PRO A 378 5.98 11.34 -14.28
CA PRO A 378 6.00 12.39 -15.30
C PRO A 378 6.19 11.84 -16.71
N ARG A 379 5.31 12.24 -17.63
CA ARG A 379 5.35 11.88 -19.05
C ARG A 379 6.22 12.87 -19.84
N ASN A 380 6.70 12.45 -21.01
CA ASN A 380 7.48 13.31 -21.92
C ASN A 380 6.75 14.57 -22.42
N GLN A 381 5.45 14.68 -22.19
CA GLN A 381 4.64 15.88 -22.47
C GLN A 381 4.66 16.84 -21.28
N ASP A 382 4.36 16.36 -20.07
CA ASP A 382 4.43 17.13 -18.81
C ASP A 382 5.83 17.71 -18.59
N LEU A 383 6.88 16.96 -18.97
CA LEU A 383 8.29 17.38 -18.99
C LEU A 383 8.62 18.52 -20.00
N ARG A 384 7.66 18.94 -20.82
CA ARG A 384 7.71 20.11 -21.74
C ARG A 384 6.72 21.21 -21.32
N GLU A 385 5.60 20.83 -20.74
CA GLU A 385 4.50 21.72 -20.33
C GLU A 385 4.81 22.45 -19.02
N PHE A 386 5.51 21.78 -18.08
CA PHE A 386 5.94 22.35 -16.79
C PHE A 386 7.47 22.35 -16.63
N PRO A 387 8.24 22.95 -17.57
CA PRO A 387 9.70 22.76 -17.64
C PRO A 387 10.45 23.30 -16.40
N SER A 388 9.90 24.30 -15.71
CA SER A 388 10.42 24.86 -14.46
C SER A 388 10.41 23.88 -13.28
N ILE A 389 9.51 22.88 -13.31
CA ILE A 389 9.43 21.83 -12.29
C ILE A 389 10.56 20.79 -12.47
N PHE A 390 11.17 20.68 -13.65
CA PHE A 390 12.03 19.57 -14.00
C PHE A 390 13.46 19.99 -14.37
N LYS A 391 14.31 20.12 -13.35
CA LYS A 391 15.72 20.52 -13.50
C LYS A 391 16.53 19.45 -14.24
N SER A 392 17.29 19.88 -15.24
CA SER A 392 18.32 19.08 -15.91
C SER A 392 19.62 19.08 -15.12
N SER A 393 20.18 17.91 -14.82
CA SER A 393 21.57 17.81 -14.35
C SER A 393 22.54 17.98 -15.52
N GLU A 394 23.64 18.72 -15.32
CA GLU A 394 24.72 18.83 -16.32
C GLU A 394 25.50 17.53 -16.51
N THR A 395 25.46 16.61 -15.53
CA THR A 395 26.18 15.33 -15.57
C THR A 395 25.43 14.18 -16.24
N ASP A 396 24.10 14.25 -16.38
CA ASP A 396 23.29 13.14 -16.91
C ASP A 396 22.13 13.65 -17.79
N LYS A 397 22.20 13.40 -19.10
CA LYS A 397 21.17 13.80 -20.09
C LYS A 397 19.83 13.03 -20.00
N ILE A 398 19.63 12.22 -18.96
CA ILE A 398 18.49 11.28 -18.83
C ILE A 398 17.70 11.50 -17.52
N SER A 399 18.31 12.08 -16.48
CA SER A 399 17.69 12.23 -15.15
C SER A 399 17.23 13.67 -14.91
N LYS A 400 15.96 13.96 -15.19
CA LYS A 400 15.30 15.21 -14.79
C LYS A 400 14.82 15.11 -13.34
N VAL A 401 15.25 16.03 -12.48
CA VAL A 401 14.89 16.07 -11.05
C VAL A 401 13.70 17.00 -10.82
N ILE A 402 12.73 16.55 -10.03
CA ILE A 402 11.60 17.40 -9.60
C ILE A 402 12.09 18.44 -8.59
N ASP A 403 11.90 19.71 -8.92
CA ASP A 403 11.97 20.81 -7.95
C ASP A 403 10.62 20.90 -7.23
N TYR A 404 10.58 20.42 -6.00
CA TYR A 404 9.39 20.45 -5.16
C TYR A 404 8.92 21.87 -4.83
N ASN A 405 9.78 22.89 -4.83
CA ASN A 405 9.34 24.28 -4.62
C ASN A 405 8.61 24.80 -5.86
N ALA A 406 9.13 24.54 -7.06
CA ALA A 406 8.46 24.88 -8.31
C ALA A 406 7.13 24.09 -8.47
N LEU A 407 7.08 22.84 -8.01
CA LEU A 407 5.85 22.04 -7.96
C LEU A 407 4.83 22.61 -6.96
N ILE A 408 5.24 22.99 -5.74
CA ILE A 408 4.37 23.63 -4.74
C ILE A 408 3.77 24.93 -5.29
N LEU A 409 4.56 25.74 -5.99
CA LEU A 409 4.07 26.95 -6.66
C LEU A 409 3.07 26.58 -7.76
N SER A 410 3.41 25.68 -8.68
CA SER A 410 2.50 25.25 -9.76
C SER A 410 1.17 24.69 -9.25
N LEU A 411 1.16 23.92 -8.15
CA LEU A 411 -0.06 23.41 -7.54
C LEU A 411 -0.88 24.52 -6.85
N LYS A 412 -0.23 25.49 -6.19
CA LYS A 412 -0.92 26.64 -5.59
C LYS A 412 -1.47 27.59 -6.65
N ASP A 413 -0.78 27.81 -7.76
CA ASP A 413 -1.26 28.59 -8.90
C ASP A 413 -2.44 27.89 -9.61
N TRP A 414 -2.35 26.57 -9.80
CA TRP A 414 -3.43 25.76 -10.37
C TRP A 414 -4.73 25.85 -9.56
N LEU A 415 -4.60 25.88 -8.23
CA LEU A 415 -5.72 26.11 -7.30
C LEU A 415 -6.18 27.57 -7.32
N ALA A 416 -5.28 28.56 -7.30
CA ALA A 416 -5.63 29.98 -7.28
C ALA A 416 -6.39 30.46 -8.53
N ILE A 417 -6.21 29.77 -9.66
CA ILE A 417 -6.98 30.00 -10.90
C ILE A 417 -8.41 29.43 -10.81
N ARG A 418 -8.65 28.43 -9.94
CA ARG A 418 -9.88 27.62 -9.92
C ARG A 418 -10.74 27.79 -8.68
N LEU A 419 -10.15 28.12 -7.53
CA LEU A 419 -10.81 28.18 -6.22
C LEU A 419 -10.54 29.52 -5.51
N PRO A 420 -11.47 29.99 -4.67
CA PRO A 420 -11.23 31.10 -3.75
C PRO A 420 -9.99 30.88 -2.87
N SER A 421 -9.26 31.95 -2.56
CA SER A 421 -8.00 31.89 -1.79
C SER A 421 -8.12 31.24 -0.41
N ALA A 422 -9.31 31.26 0.21
CA ALA A 422 -9.59 30.59 1.49
C ALA A 422 -9.68 29.05 1.39
N MET A 423 -9.67 28.48 0.17
CA MET A 423 -9.70 27.03 -0.08
C MET A 423 -8.31 26.46 -0.41
N ILE A 424 -7.31 27.32 -0.65
CA ILE A 424 -5.95 26.89 -1.02
C ILE A 424 -5.25 26.33 0.23
N PRO A 425 -4.76 25.08 0.22
CA PRO A 425 -4.04 24.51 1.36
C PRO A 425 -2.77 25.30 1.68
N CYS A 426 -2.58 25.65 2.96
CA CYS A 426 -1.35 26.28 3.40
C CYS A 426 -0.17 25.29 3.32
N CYS A 427 -0.40 24.02 3.65
CA CYS A 427 0.58 22.93 3.56
C CYS A 427 0.24 21.94 2.44
N LEU A 428 1.24 21.57 1.64
CA LEU A 428 1.21 20.49 0.65
C LEU A 428 2.26 19.44 1.07
N GLU A 429 1.82 18.26 1.47
CA GLU A 429 2.65 17.15 1.96
C GLU A 429 2.69 16.05 0.89
N PHE A 430 3.83 15.82 0.25
CA PHE A 430 3.94 14.79 -0.78
C PHE A 430 4.10 13.40 -0.15
N VAL A 431 3.27 12.45 -0.55
CA VAL A 431 3.22 11.10 0.01
C VAL A 431 3.19 10.04 -1.09
N ASN A 432 3.75 8.85 -0.83
CA ASN A 432 3.84 7.78 -1.84
C ASN A 432 2.47 7.16 -2.17
N ALA A 433 1.53 7.18 -1.22
CA ALA A 433 0.16 6.70 -1.38
C ALA A 433 -0.73 7.33 -0.30
N ILE A 434 -2.03 7.46 -0.57
CA ILE A 434 -3.03 7.71 0.46
C ILE A 434 -3.31 6.37 1.19
N PRO A 435 -3.34 6.31 2.53
CA PRO A 435 -3.74 5.11 3.26
C PRO A 435 -5.27 4.97 3.27
N TYR A 436 -5.76 3.73 3.16
CA TYR A 436 -7.19 3.42 3.15
C TYR A 436 -7.53 2.39 4.22
N THR A 437 -8.71 2.54 4.83
CA THR A 437 -9.32 1.59 5.77
C THR A 437 -9.71 0.28 5.08
N LYS A 438 -10.00 -0.77 5.87
CA LYS A 438 -10.59 -2.03 5.37
C LYS A 438 -11.91 -1.85 4.59
N SER A 439 -12.52 -0.66 4.61
CA SER A 439 -13.75 -0.33 3.88
C SER A 439 -13.52 0.48 2.58
N GLY A 440 -12.27 0.66 2.15
CA GLY A 440 -11.91 1.43 0.94
C GLY A 440 -11.96 2.96 1.11
N LYS A 441 -12.43 3.47 2.25
CA LYS A 441 -12.40 4.90 2.60
C LYS A 441 -11.02 5.32 3.12
N VAL A 442 -10.58 6.54 2.82
CA VAL A 442 -9.32 7.14 3.30
C VAL A 442 -9.19 7.06 4.82
N ASP A 443 -8.03 6.65 5.31
CA ASP A 443 -7.70 6.59 6.73
C ASP A 443 -7.01 7.89 7.18
N TYR A 444 -7.83 8.82 7.67
CA TYR A 444 -7.37 10.13 8.15
C TYR A 444 -6.60 10.08 9.48
N GLU A 445 -6.66 8.97 10.23
CA GLU A 445 -5.82 8.78 11.40
C GLU A 445 -4.43 8.29 10.98
N ALA A 446 -4.34 7.32 10.06
CA ALA A 446 -3.08 6.91 9.44
C ALA A 446 -2.37 8.09 8.73
N LEU A 447 -3.10 8.92 7.96
CA LEU A 447 -2.56 10.18 7.39
C LEU A 447 -2.01 11.13 8.47
N SER A 448 -2.66 11.19 9.63
CA SER A 448 -2.20 12.05 10.74
C SER A 448 -0.94 11.56 11.44
N LEU A 449 -0.66 10.26 11.33
CA LEU A 449 0.49 9.58 11.92
C LEU A 449 1.66 9.42 10.92
N LEU A 450 1.47 9.73 9.64
CA LEU A 450 2.57 9.83 8.69
C LEU A 450 3.58 10.89 9.18
N PRO A 451 4.90 10.62 9.09
CA PRO A 451 5.89 11.65 9.34
C PRO A 451 5.65 12.82 8.39
N ARG A 452 5.32 13.99 8.93
CA ARG A 452 5.31 15.22 8.13
C ARG A 452 6.68 15.37 7.49
N SER A 453 6.69 15.76 6.22
CA SER A 453 7.91 16.22 5.58
C SER A 453 8.28 17.55 6.22
N VAL A 454 9.03 17.48 7.33
CA VAL A 454 9.85 18.59 7.80
C VAL A 454 10.83 18.86 6.67
N SER A 455 10.42 19.75 5.77
CA SER A 455 11.09 20.05 4.51
C SER A 455 12.54 20.39 4.85
N SER A 456 13.45 19.46 4.56
CA SER A 456 14.83 19.57 5.01
C SER A 456 15.40 20.84 4.40
N ARG A 457 15.67 21.84 5.24
CA ARG A 457 16.20 23.14 4.81
C ARG A 457 17.64 22.95 4.34
N THR A 458 17.82 22.38 3.17
CA THR A 458 19.09 22.26 2.47
C THR A 458 19.46 23.60 1.81
N SER A 459 19.31 24.70 2.57
CA SER A 459 19.93 25.97 2.23
C SER A 459 21.43 25.79 2.33
N ALA A 460 22.11 25.78 1.18
CA ALA A 460 23.55 25.62 1.13
C ALA A 460 24.24 26.68 2.01
N PHE A 461 25.12 26.24 2.91
CA PHE A 461 25.98 27.14 3.67
C PHE A 461 26.98 27.79 2.70
N VAL A 462 26.73 29.05 2.34
CA VAL A 462 27.70 29.93 1.71
C VAL A 462 27.96 31.07 2.69
N GLU A 463 29.19 31.18 3.18
CA GLU A 463 29.59 32.27 4.07
C GLU A 463 29.71 33.58 3.28
N ALA A 464 28.59 34.32 3.18
CA ALA A 464 28.58 35.72 2.82
C ALA A 464 28.71 36.60 4.08
N GLN A 465 29.46 37.69 3.99
CA GLN A 465 29.78 38.54 5.13
C GLN A 465 28.53 39.19 5.74
N VAL A 466 28.16 38.78 6.96
CA VAL A 466 26.93 39.23 7.63
C VAL A 466 27.02 40.71 8.03
N GLY A 467 26.16 41.54 7.44
CA GLY A 467 25.95 42.92 7.86
C GLY A 467 25.04 43.02 9.09
N SER A 468 25.12 44.13 9.82
CA SER A 468 24.27 44.40 10.99
C SER A 468 22.76 44.41 10.68
N LEU A 469 22.37 44.78 9.46
CA LEU A 469 20.97 44.85 9.03
C LEU A 469 20.36 43.45 8.79
N THR A 470 21.06 42.53 8.12
CA THR A 470 20.70 41.10 8.00
C THR A 470 20.20 40.51 9.32
N SER A 471 21.02 40.68 10.37
CA SER A 471 20.78 40.12 11.70
C SER A 471 19.57 40.76 12.38
N TYR A 472 19.32 42.04 12.13
CA TYR A 472 18.18 42.77 12.70
C TYR A 472 16.84 42.36 12.05
N ILE A 473 16.81 42.25 10.71
CA ILE A 473 15.63 41.78 9.97
C ILE A 473 15.31 40.33 10.33
N LYS A 474 16.33 39.44 10.32
CA LYS A 474 16.19 38.06 10.81
C LYS A 474 15.62 38.03 12.24
N ARG A 475 16.12 38.90 13.13
CA ARG A 475 15.64 38.93 14.53
C ARG A 475 14.17 39.37 14.66
N ALA A 476 13.71 40.29 13.81
CA ALA A 476 12.29 40.65 13.74
C ALA A 476 11.41 39.48 13.30
N PHE A 477 11.87 38.71 12.30
CA PHE A 477 11.21 37.48 11.85
C PHE A 477 11.12 36.44 12.98
N GLU A 478 12.23 36.18 13.68
CA GLU A 478 12.28 35.23 14.82
C GLU A 478 11.33 35.63 15.96
N LEU A 479 11.28 36.93 16.30
CA LEU A 479 10.45 37.45 17.39
C LEU A 479 8.95 37.33 17.08
N VAL A 480 8.53 37.67 15.86
CA VAL A 480 7.11 37.69 15.49
C VAL A 480 6.59 36.30 15.14
N LEU A 481 7.36 35.47 14.43
CA LEU A 481 6.99 34.08 14.10
C LEU A 481 7.23 33.11 15.27
N LYS A 482 7.94 33.53 16.32
CA LYS A 482 8.38 32.70 17.46
C LYS A 482 9.22 31.48 17.06
N CYS A 483 9.75 31.47 15.85
CA CYS A 483 10.63 30.45 15.31
C CYS A 483 12.09 30.83 15.56
N LYS A 484 12.94 29.85 15.85
CA LYS A 484 14.41 30.04 15.86
C LYS A 484 14.99 29.63 14.51
N ASP A 485 16.23 30.03 14.26
CA ASP A 485 17.06 29.52 13.15
C ASP A 485 16.43 29.73 11.77
N ILE A 486 15.86 30.91 11.56
CA ILE A 486 15.34 31.38 10.28
C ILE A 486 16.52 31.62 9.30
N SER A 487 16.41 31.11 8.09
CA SER A 487 17.37 31.34 7.01
C SER A 487 17.17 32.72 6.39
N ILE A 488 18.23 33.31 5.82
CA ILE A 488 18.12 34.62 5.15
C ILE A 488 17.26 34.57 3.87
N HIS A 489 17.02 33.36 3.35
CA HIS A 489 16.18 33.09 2.17
C HIS A 489 14.77 32.58 2.53
N ASP A 490 14.43 32.41 3.82
CA ASP A 490 13.10 31.89 4.19
C ASP A 490 12.02 32.96 3.95
N ASN A 491 10.97 32.60 3.18
CA ASN A 491 9.81 33.46 2.93
C ASN A 491 8.91 33.54 4.17
N PHE A 492 8.64 34.77 4.62
CA PHE A 492 7.86 35.08 5.82
C PHE A 492 6.50 34.38 5.90
N PHE A 493 5.73 34.36 4.80
CA PHE A 493 4.39 33.76 4.77
C PHE A 493 4.47 32.23 4.74
N THR A 494 5.47 31.67 4.05
CA THR A 494 5.76 30.22 4.06
C THR A 494 6.17 29.72 5.45
N LEU A 495 6.76 30.58 6.30
CA LEU A 495 7.04 30.29 7.71
C LEU A 495 5.81 30.38 8.64
N GLY A 496 4.59 30.54 8.11
CA GLY A 496 3.37 30.74 8.89
C GLY A 496 3.05 32.20 9.19
N GLY A 497 3.68 33.15 8.49
CA GLY A 497 3.33 34.55 8.56
C GLY A 497 1.92 34.82 8.03
N THR A 498 1.05 35.39 8.86
CA THR A 498 -0.24 35.96 8.48
C THR A 498 -0.13 37.47 8.21
N SER A 499 -1.19 38.09 7.68
CA SER A 499 -1.29 39.55 7.52
C SER A 499 -1.19 40.33 8.83
N VAL A 500 -1.59 39.73 9.96
CA VAL A 500 -1.47 40.34 11.29
C VAL A 500 -0.02 40.34 11.76
N SER A 501 0.70 39.23 11.58
CA SER A 501 2.15 39.19 11.86
C SER A 501 2.97 40.01 10.86
N ALA A 502 2.54 40.13 9.60
CA ALA A 502 3.15 41.02 8.62
C ALA A 502 3.07 42.49 9.08
N ALA A 503 1.91 42.92 9.58
CA ALA A 503 1.75 44.23 10.18
C ALA A 503 2.63 44.45 11.42
N HIS A 504 2.84 43.41 12.24
CA HIS A 504 3.77 43.48 13.37
C HIS A 504 5.24 43.62 12.94
N ILE A 505 5.71 42.90 11.91
CA ILE A 505 7.08 43.09 11.38
C ILE A 505 7.23 44.45 10.71
N ALA A 506 6.26 44.88 9.91
CA ALA A 506 6.27 46.20 9.27
C ALA A 506 6.40 47.32 10.30
N HIS A 507 5.65 47.22 11.41
CA HIS A 507 5.77 48.14 12.55
C HIS A 507 7.13 48.04 13.26
N TYR A 508 7.61 46.82 13.55
CA TYR A 508 8.87 46.58 14.28
C TYR A 508 10.11 47.05 13.50
N LEU A 509 10.11 46.93 12.17
CA LEU A 509 11.18 47.40 11.29
C LEU A 509 10.99 48.86 10.82
N ALA A 510 9.85 49.49 11.14
CA ALA A 510 9.43 50.81 10.66
C ALA A 510 9.38 50.97 9.12
N ILE A 511 8.86 49.95 8.44
CA ILE A 511 8.75 49.85 6.97
C ILE A 511 7.28 49.78 6.51
N ASP A 512 7.02 50.03 5.22
CA ASP A 512 5.70 49.74 4.66
C ASP A 512 5.46 48.22 4.61
N MET A 513 4.28 47.77 5.05
CA MET A 513 3.90 46.37 5.03
C MET A 513 3.89 45.78 3.62
N HIS A 514 3.66 46.59 2.58
CA HIS A 514 3.70 46.14 1.19
C HIS A 514 5.10 45.65 0.77
N LEU A 515 6.18 46.23 1.32
CA LEU A 515 7.55 45.77 1.05
C LEU A 515 7.75 44.32 1.52
N LEU A 516 7.15 43.93 2.65
CA LEU A 516 7.20 42.54 3.14
C LEU A 516 6.37 41.57 2.27
N TYR A 517 5.37 42.05 1.54
CA TYR A 517 4.62 41.24 0.57
C TYR A 517 5.35 41.08 -0.77
N MET A 518 6.10 42.09 -1.21
CA MET A 518 6.89 42.06 -2.45
C MET A 518 8.27 41.40 -2.26
N HIS A 519 8.84 41.50 -1.06
CA HIS A 519 10.16 41.01 -0.67
C HIS A 519 10.05 40.21 0.64
N PRO A 520 9.48 38.99 0.59
CA PRO A 520 9.08 38.24 1.78
C PRO A 520 10.24 37.51 2.48
N SER A 521 11.43 37.39 1.89
CA SER A 521 12.60 36.86 2.59
C SER A 521 13.49 37.97 3.17
N VAL A 522 14.29 37.61 4.18
CA VAL A 522 15.19 38.53 4.89
C VAL A 522 16.18 39.21 3.95
N ILE A 523 16.73 38.48 2.96
CA ILE A 523 17.75 39.01 2.03
C ILE A 523 17.16 39.92 0.93
N GLU A 524 15.97 39.59 0.41
CA GLU A 524 15.27 40.46 -0.55
C GLU A 524 14.88 41.78 0.13
N LEU A 525 14.35 41.68 1.35
CA LEU A 525 13.97 42.84 2.15
C LEU A 525 15.20 43.67 2.56
N GLU A 526 16.34 43.04 2.84
CA GLU A 526 17.60 43.75 3.09
C GLU A 526 18.10 44.50 1.84
N SER A 527 18.07 43.90 0.65
CA SER A 527 18.53 44.59 -0.58
C SER A 527 17.74 45.86 -0.82
N VAL A 528 16.41 45.75 -0.81
CA VAL A 528 15.51 46.90 -1.06
C VAL A 528 15.63 47.96 0.03
N LEU A 529 15.82 47.57 1.30
CA LEU A 529 16.06 48.54 2.38
C LEU A 529 17.44 49.22 2.29
N ARG A 530 18.45 48.56 1.71
CA ARG A 530 19.76 49.17 1.42
C ARG A 530 19.72 50.12 0.23
N GLU A 531 18.97 49.78 -0.81
CA GLU A 531 18.74 50.63 -1.98
C GLU A 531 17.97 51.90 -1.56
N LEU A 532 16.86 51.76 -0.83
CA LEU A 532 16.08 52.88 -0.26
C LEU A 532 16.86 53.73 0.75
N GLN A 533 17.92 53.19 1.38
CA GLN A 533 18.86 53.97 2.21
C GLN A 533 19.87 54.77 1.37
N GLN A 534 20.33 54.25 0.24
CA GLN A 534 21.27 54.94 -0.65
C GLN A 534 20.61 56.09 -1.41
N GLU A 535 19.35 55.92 -1.82
CA GLU A 535 18.55 57.00 -2.43
C GLU A 535 18.20 58.11 -1.42
N ARG A 536 18.09 57.78 -0.13
CA ARG A 536 17.77 58.72 0.96
C ARG A 536 19.00 59.15 1.75
N ASN A 537 19.85 59.94 1.11
CA ASN A 537 21.05 60.50 1.73
C ASN A 537 20.71 61.62 2.76
N GLY A 538 20.14 61.22 3.90
CA GLY A 538 19.48 62.12 4.87
C GLY A 538 19.17 61.47 6.22
N SER A 539 20.21 61.00 6.93
CA SER A 539 20.25 60.61 8.36
C SER A 539 19.01 59.89 8.95
N PHE A 540 19.03 58.56 8.93
CA PHE A 540 18.23 57.74 9.85
C PHE A 540 19.15 56.99 10.82
N ASN A 541 19.12 57.37 12.09
CA ASN A 541 19.90 56.75 13.15
C ASN A 541 19.05 55.68 13.85
N PHE A 542 19.45 54.40 13.78
CA PHE A 542 18.84 53.36 14.59
C PHE A 542 19.21 53.56 16.07
N LYS A 543 18.28 54.13 16.85
CA LYS A 543 18.31 54.00 18.30
C LYS A 543 17.57 52.73 18.71
N VAL A 544 18.20 51.95 19.58
CA VAL A 544 17.55 50.84 20.29
C VAL A 544 17.06 51.39 21.62
N ASP A 545 15.77 51.75 21.67
CA ASP A 545 15.07 52.10 22.91
C ASP A 545 14.11 50.94 23.27
N GLU A 546 14.26 50.36 24.46
CA GLU A 546 13.41 49.25 24.94
C GLU A 546 12.04 49.77 25.40
N VAL A 547 10.94 49.35 24.77
CA VAL A 547 9.56 49.68 25.22
C VAL A 547 8.61 48.48 25.16
N SER A 548 7.76 48.38 26.16
CA SER A 548 6.82 47.28 26.45
C SER A 548 5.52 47.32 25.60
N PRO A 549 4.63 46.30 25.64
CA PRO A 549 3.62 46.10 24.60
C PRO A 549 2.35 46.97 24.76
N GLY A 550 1.89 47.59 23.66
CA GLY A 550 0.58 48.25 23.63
C GLY A 550 0.12 48.86 22.29
N MET A 551 -1.16 48.65 21.97
CA MET A 551 -2.01 49.38 21.00
C MET A 551 -1.88 49.13 19.48
N ARG A 552 -2.91 49.61 18.75
CA ARG A 552 -3.46 49.12 17.46
C ARG A 552 -3.25 50.10 16.28
N PRO A 553 -3.52 49.71 15.00
CA PRO A 553 -2.85 50.29 13.83
C PRO A 553 -3.70 51.20 12.91
N SER A 554 -3.02 51.94 12.03
CA SER A 554 -3.49 52.48 10.72
C SER A 554 -2.26 52.89 9.87
N LYS A 555 -2.25 53.03 8.53
CA LYS A 555 -3.28 52.94 7.47
C LYS A 555 -2.60 52.69 6.09
N ARG A 556 -3.36 52.33 5.04
CA ARG A 556 -2.91 52.01 3.65
C ARG A 556 -2.29 53.18 2.86
N VAL A 557 -1.45 52.88 1.85
CA VAL A 557 -1.45 53.44 0.45
C VAL A 557 -1.14 52.28 -0.55
N LYS A 558 -1.08 52.54 -1.88
CA LYS A 558 -1.06 51.61 -3.05
C LYS A 558 -0.29 52.25 -4.26
N TRP A 559 -0.14 51.49 -5.36
CA TRP A 559 0.11 51.91 -6.79
C TRP A 559 1.60 52.14 -7.20
N ASP A 560 2.13 51.79 -8.41
CA ASP A 560 1.71 50.85 -9.49
C ASP A 560 2.81 50.60 -10.59
N HIS A 561 2.60 49.54 -11.41
CA HIS A 561 3.00 49.28 -12.83
C HIS A 561 4.41 49.52 -13.47
N ASP A 562 5.07 48.39 -13.84
CA ASP A 562 5.26 47.85 -15.24
C ASP A 562 6.25 48.53 -16.27
N PRO A 563 6.51 48.02 -17.52
CA PRO A 563 7.82 47.39 -17.85
C PRO A 563 8.45 47.80 -19.22
N SER A 564 9.59 47.16 -19.65
CA SER A 564 9.78 46.58 -21.02
C SER A 564 11.24 46.23 -21.47
N SER A 565 11.36 45.24 -22.38
CA SER A 565 12.44 45.02 -23.40
C SER A 565 13.86 44.53 -22.97
N SER A 566 14.72 43.92 -23.82
CA SER A 566 14.56 42.98 -24.97
C SER A 566 15.92 42.42 -25.50
N ASN A 567 15.94 41.24 -26.17
CA ASN A 567 17.00 40.75 -27.14
C ASN A 567 18.43 40.43 -26.55
N LYS A 568 19.40 39.67 -27.13
CA LYS A 568 19.65 38.86 -28.38
C LYS A 568 20.98 38.02 -28.20
N GLU A 569 21.53 37.08 -29.03
CA GLU A 569 21.20 36.42 -30.33
C GLU A 569 21.81 34.97 -30.54
N GLN A 570 22.85 34.79 -31.40
CA GLN A 570 23.40 33.54 -32.04
C GLN A 570 24.81 33.12 -31.51
N SER A 571 25.50 32.00 -31.85
CA SER A 571 25.74 31.28 -33.15
C SER A 571 26.39 29.86 -32.97
N THR A 572 25.87 28.75 -33.55
CA THR A 572 26.23 27.99 -34.81
C THR A 572 27.61 27.28 -34.97
N LEU A 573 27.61 25.98 -35.36
CA LEU A 573 28.50 25.17 -36.27
C LEU A 573 28.23 23.64 -36.02
N SER A 574 27.64 22.84 -36.94
CA SER A 574 28.23 22.02 -38.05
C SER A 574 29.19 20.88 -37.62
N GLU A 575 29.20 19.64 -38.14
CA GLU A 575 28.31 18.83 -39.02
C GLU A 575 28.77 17.33 -38.96
N GLY A 576 27.97 16.33 -39.39
CA GLY A 576 28.41 14.91 -39.42
C GLY A 576 27.35 13.84 -39.75
N SER A 577 27.76 12.72 -40.36
CA SER A 577 26.90 11.84 -41.20
C SER A 577 27.35 10.34 -41.14
N THR A 578 26.58 9.28 -41.46
CA THR A 578 25.15 9.09 -41.84
C THR A 578 24.71 7.61 -41.74
N PHE A 579 23.39 7.35 -41.72
CA PHE A 579 22.66 6.11 -42.15
C PHE A 579 23.01 4.70 -41.63
N MET A 580 21.99 4.03 -41.05
CA MET A 580 21.54 2.66 -41.44
C MET A 580 20.10 2.41 -40.92
N GLN A 581 19.42 1.34 -41.37
CA GLN A 581 17.96 1.17 -41.25
C GLN A 581 17.49 0.06 -40.28
N SER A 582 16.25 0.23 -39.78
CA SER A 582 15.19 -0.78 -39.48
C SER A 582 15.52 -2.18 -38.91
N ILE A 583 14.77 -2.56 -37.87
CA ILE A 583 14.12 -3.88 -37.71
C ILE A 583 12.90 -3.73 -36.77
N GLU A 584 11.93 -4.64 -36.86
CA GLU A 584 10.59 -4.54 -36.27
C GLU A 584 10.43 -5.26 -34.92
N ASP A 585 9.36 -4.88 -34.21
CA ASP A 585 8.51 -5.71 -33.33
C ASP A 585 8.99 -6.31 -31.98
N GLN A 586 7.95 -6.73 -31.24
CA GLN A 586 7.90 -7.46 -29.97
C GLN A 586 8.34 -6.73 -28.69
N LYS A 587 7.34 -6.47 -27.82
CA LYS A 587 7.51 -6.44 -26.36
C LYS A 587 6.43 -7.28 -25.69
N TRP A 588 6.83 -8.01 -24.66
CA TRP A 588 6.00 -8.97 -23.92
C TRP A 588 5.20 -8.30 -22.78
N PRO A 589 4.15 -8.95 -22.24
CA PRO A 589 3.28 -8.37 -21.22
C PRO A 589 3.98 -8.11 -19.87
N TYR A 590 3.44 -7.16 -19.12
CA TYR A 590 3.91 -6.76 -17.78
C TYR A 590 3.40 -7.72 -16.69
N ILE A 591 4.25 -8.03 -15.71
CA ILE A 591 3.87 -8.73 -14.48
C ILE A 591 3.35 -7.69 -13.47
N HIS A 592 2.20 -7.95 -12.84
CA HIS A 592 1.66 -7.11 -11.77
C HIS A 592 2.37 -7.37 -10.42
N MET A 593 2.55 -6.32 -9.63
CA MET A 593 3.59 -6.27 -8.60
C MET A 593 3.12 -6.52 -7.16
N GLU A 594 1.81 -6.66 -6.93
CA GLU A 594 1.23 -6.70 -5.58
C GLU A 594 1.13 -8.12 -4.99
N ASP A 595 1.47 -9.14 -5.78
CA ASP A 595 1.41 -10.57 -5.42
C ASP A 595 2.79 -11.18 -5.09
N LEU A 596 3.75 -10.37 -4.64
CA LEU A 596 4.93 -10.93 -3.99
C LEU A 596 4.56 -11.43 -2.59
N PRO A 597 4.91 -12.68 -2.23
CA PRO A 597 4.77 -13.17 -0.85
C PRO A 597 5.50 -12.27 0.15
N LYS A 598 5.24 -12.48 1.44
CA LYS A 598 6.28 -12.19 2.44
C LYS A 598 7.48 -13.06 2.07
N VAL A 599 8.52 -12.43 1.51
CA VAL A 599 9.71 -13.13 1.01
C VAL A 599 10.53 -13.63 2.19
N LEU A 600 10.15 -14.81 2.71
CA LEU A 600 11.07 -15.76 3.28
C LEU A 600 12.11 -16.04 2.18
N LEU A 601 13.27 -15.37 2.20
CA LEU A 601 14.22 -15.31 1.07
C LEU A 601 14.60 -16.65 0.41
N ARG A 602 14.35 -17.76 1.11
CA ARG A 602 14.63 -19.11 0.66
C ARG A 602 13.49 -20.12 0.88
N CYS A 603 12.29 -19.73 1.34
CA CYS A 603 11.16 -20.66 1.54
C CYS A 603 9.87 -20.10 0.93
N ASN A 604 9.56 -20.52 -0.30
CA ASN A 604 8.45 -19.97 -1.06
C ASN A 604 7.26 -20.94 -1.07
N VAL A 605 6.04 -20.41 -0.92
CA VAL A 605 4.83 -21.20 -0.73
C VAL A 605 3.78 -20.77 -1.77
N SER A 606 3.39 -21.66 -2.67
CA SER A 606 2.43 -21.40 -3.75
C SER A 606 0.98 -21.67 -3.30
N LEU A 607 0.51 -20.92 -2.30
CA LEU A 607 -0.84 -21.02 -1.72
C LEU A 607 -1.58 -19.67 -1.73
N PRO A 608 -2.91 -19.65 -1.92
CA PRO A 608 -3.75 -18.48 -1.61
C PRO A 608 -3.66 -18.12 -0.12
N MET A 609 -3.62 -16.82 0.21
CA MET A 609 -3.41 -16.31 1.57
C MET A 609 -4.49 -16.70 2.62
N SER A 610 -5.61 -17.29 2.19
CA SER A 610 -6.67 -17.80 3.05
C SER A 610 -6.40 -19.18 3.65
N LEU A 611 -5.46 -19.96 3.09
CA LEU A 611 -5.06 -21.27 3.61
C LEU A 611 -3.82 -21.14 4.50
N SER A 612 -4.02 -21.30 5.82
CA SER A 612 -2.89 -21.45 6.75
C SER A 612 -2.15 -22.78 6.49
N ILE A 613 -0.86 -22.82 6.83
CA ILE A 613 0.04 -23.98 6.64
C ILE A 613 -0.43 -25.23 7.43
N SER A 614 -1.49 -25.13 8.23
CA SER A 614 -2.16 -26.21 8.97
C SER A 614 -2.55 -27.45 8.14
N GLN A 615 -2.66 -27.34 6.81
CA GLN A 615 -2.87 -28.50 5.93
C GLN A 615 -1.62 -29.38 5.76
N HIS A 616 -0.41 -28.85 5.96
CA HIS A 616 0.84 -29.64 5.95
C HIS A 616 1.09 -30.38 7.27
N LYS A 617 0.11 -31.20 7.69
CA LYS A 617 0.19 -32.06 8.89
C LYS A 617 1.40 -33.02 8.92
N HIS A 618 2.07 -33.22 7.77
CA HIS A 618 3.27 -34.06 7.63
C HIS A 618 4.58 -33.36 8.02
N PHE A 619 4.62 -32.02 8.12
CA PHE A 619 5.82 -31.33 8.63
C PHE A 619 5.87 -31.27 10.16
N LEU A 620 4.71 -31.24 10.82
CA LEU A 620 4.56 -31.17 12.27
C LEU A 620 5.33 -32.29 12.99
N CYS A 621 5.96 -31.94 14.11
CA CYS A 621 6.59 -32.91 14.99
C CYS A 621 5.53 -33.78 15.69
N PRO A 622 5.82 -35.05 15.99
CA PRO A 622 4.90 -35.92 16.73
C PRO A 622 4.67 -35.39 18.17
N PRO A 623 3.50 -35.67 18.77
CA PRO A 623 3.17 -35.19 20.11
C PRO A 623 4.20 -35.66 21.15
N LEU A 624 4.56 -34.75 22.05
CA LEU A 624 5.76 -34.84 22.87
C LEU A 624 5.55 -35.65 24.16
N MET A 625 6.56 -36.44 24.52
CA MET A 625 6.76 -36.90 25.91
C MET A 625 7.78 -36.00 26.62
N GLU A 626 7.82 -36.08 27.95
CA GLU A 626 8.62 -35.26 28.87
C GLU A 626 10.14 -35.51 28.79
N ASN A 627 10.75 -35.22 27.64
CA ASN A 627 12.19 -35.33 27.41
C ASN A 627 12.79 -34.01 26.88
N ALA A 628 14.10 -33.84 27.11
CA ALA A 628 14.85 -32.65 26.71
C ALA A 628 14.90 -32.45 25.18
N CYS A 629 15.09 -31.20 24.76
CA CYS A 629 15.09 -30.83 23.35
C CYS A 629 16.29 -31.45 22.59
N THR A 630 16.01 -32.18 21.51
CA THR A 630 17.02 -32.84 20.67
C THR A 630 16.82 -32.54 19.20
N ILE A 631 17.92 -32.55 18.45
CA ILE A 631 17.94 -32.48 16.99
C ILE A 631 18.36 -33.85 16.46
N SER A 632 17.58 -34.42 15.55
CA SER A 632 17.84 -35.74 14.94
C SER A 632 17.84 -35.66 13.42
N ILE A 633 18.72 -36.40 12.75
CA ILE A 633 18.70 -36.53 11.28
C ILE A 633 17.49 -37.38 10.89
N LEU A 634 16.59 -36.83 10.05
CA LEU A 634 15.51 -37.60 9.42
C LEU A 634 16.03 -38.34 8.19
N TRP A 635 16.71 -37.60 7.32
CA TRP A 635 17.30 -38.11 6.10
C TRP A 635 18.52 -37.26 5.70
N LYS A 636 19.38 -37.85 4.86
CA LYS A 636 20.43 -37.13 4.14
C LYS A 636 20.53 -37.62 2.70
N THR A 637 20.92 -36.73 1.79
CA THR A 637 20.97 -36.98 0.35
C THR A 637 22.35 -36.61 -0.17
N GLN A 638 23.05 -37.59 -0.74
CA GLN A 638 24.40 -37.42 -1.31
C GLN A 638 24.31 -36.63 -2.62
N LEU A 639 25.03 -35.51 -2.73
CA LEU A 639 25.05 -34.62 -3.90
C LEU A 639 26.36 -34.70 -4.71
N GLY A 640 27.21 -35.69 -4.40
CA GLY A 640 28.39 -36.07 -5.19
C GLY A 640 29.68 -35.28 -4.89
N ALA A 641 29.58 -34.07 -4.33
CA ALA A 641 30.69 -33.29 -3.78
C ALA A 641 30.16 -32.22 -2.80
N CYS A 642 31.06 -31.46 -2.17
CA CYS A 642 30.78 -30.40 -1.20
C CYS A 642 29.54 -29.54 -1.52
N VAL A 643 28.74 -29.29 -0.49
CA VAL A 643 27.45 -28.58 -0.58
C VAL A 643 27.52 -27.25 0.18
N ASP A 644 28.19 -26.26 -0.42
CA ASP A 644 28.30 -24.90 0.15
C ASP A 644 27.09 -24.01 -0.18
N ALA A 645 26.35 -24.31 -1.24
CA ALA A 645 25.10 -23.63 -1.55
C ALA A 645 24.07 -23.76 -0.42
N SER A 646 23.27 -22.72 -0.20
CA SER A 646 22.21 -22.76 0.81
C SER A 646 20.91 -23.32 0.20
N PRO A 647 20.21 -24.28 0.84
CA PRO A 647 18.98 -24.85 0.28
C PRO A 647 17.86 -23.81 0.11
N VAL A 648 17.01 -24.00 -0.90
CA VAL A 648 15.79 -23.22 -1.14
C VAL A 648 14.59 -24.16 -1.14
N LEU A 649 13.57 -23.86 -0.35
CA LEU A 649 12.31 -24.58 -0.29
C LEU A 649 11.27 -23.97 -1.24
N MET A 650 10.52 -24.85 -1.92
CA MET A 650 9.27 -24.51 -2.61
C MET A 650 8.19 -25.50 -2.21
N CYS A 651 7.15 -25.03 -1.50
CA CYS A 651 6.01 -25.85 -1.11
C CYS A 651 4.74 -25.47 -1.90
N SER A 652 3.97 -26.48 -2.31
CA SER A 652 2.62 -26.38 -2.89
C SER A 652 1.63 -27.18 -2.02
N GLN A 653 0.33 -27.17 -2.32
CA GLN A 653 -0.70 -27.92 -1.56
C GLN A 653 -0.34 -29.41 -1.31
N SER A 654 0.36 -30.07 -2.24
CA SER A 654 0.63 -31.51 -2.20
C SER A 654 2.11 -31.92 -2.20
N THR A 655 3.04 -30.97 -2.37
CA THR A 655 4.49 -31.26 -2.47
C THR A 655 5.30 -30.20 -1.75
N CYS A 656 6.52 -30.55 -1.29
CA CYS A 656 7.53 -29.54 -1.04
C CYS A 656 8.92 -30.05 -1.44
N CYS A 657 9.70 -29.18 -2.09
CA CYS A 657 10.96 -29.51 -2.72
C CYS A 657 12.09 -28.64 -2.15
N VAL A 658 13.25 -29.25 -1.93
CA VAL A 658 14.54 -28.60 -1.67
C VAL A 658 15.30 -28.47 -2.98
N PHE A 659 15.56 -27.24 -3.42
CA PHE A 659 16.47 -26.93 -4.51
C PHE A 659 17.85 -26.56 -3.95
N ILE A 660 18.91 -27.22 -4.44
CA ILE A 660 20.27 -27.01 -3.94
C ILE A 660 21.34 -27.43 -4.97
N GLY A 661 22.47 -26.72 -4.98
CA GLY A 661 23.62 -26.99 -5.83
C GLY A 661 24.81 -27.64 -5.10
N SER A 662 25.76 -28.18 -5.86
CA SER A 662 26.98 -28.80 -5.31
C SER A 662 28.23 -28.45 -6.11
N HIS A 663 29.38 -28.85 -5.58
CA HIS A 663 30.67 -28.73 -6.26
C HIS A 663 30.88 -29.82 -7.34
N ALA A 664 29.95 -30.76 -7.51
CA ALA A 664 29.98 -31.81 -8.53
C ALA A 664 29.44 -31.33 -9.90
N TYR A 665 29.31 -30.01 -10.06
CA TYR A 665 28.73 -29.33 -11.22
C TYR A 665 27.28 -29.75 -11.50
N ARG A 666 26.50 -29.95 -10.43
CA ARG A 666 25.11 -30.42 -10.46
C ARG A 666 24.21 -29.56 -9.60
N PHE A 667 22.97 -29.43 -10.06
CA PHE A 667 21.86 -28.84 -9.32
C PHE A 667 20.74 -29.87 -9.15
N PHE A 668 20.12 -29.88 -7.98
CA PHE A 668 19.22 -30.94 -7.54
C PHE A 668 17.87 -30.39 -7.09
N CYS A 669 16.83 -31.15 -7.36
CA CYS A 669 15.54 -31.07 -6.68
C CYS A 669 15.36 -32.32 -5.83
N VAL A 670 15.18 -32.14 -4.52
CA VAL A 670 15.04 -33.21 -3.53
C VAL A 670 13.71 -33.07 -2.81
N ASP A 671 12.97 -34.15 -2.65
CA ASP A 671 11.73 -34.18 -1.88
C ASP A 671 12.00 -33.82 -0.40
N ALA A 672 11.34 -32.78 0.11
CA ALA A 672 11.58 -32.24 1.44
C ALA A 672 11.11 -33.18 2.58
N TYR A 673 10.19 -34.12 2.31
CA TYR A 673 9.69 -35.07 3.29
C TYR A 673 10.59 -36.31 3.40
N TYR A 674 11.07 -36.83 2.25
CA TYR A 674 11.70 -38.14 2.13
C TYR A 674 13.19 -38.14 1.73
N GLY A 675 13.76 -37.01 1.33
CA GLY A 675 15.17 -36.92 0.91
C GLY A 675 15.45 -37.57 -0.46
N LYS A 676 14.41 -37.91 -1.21
CA LYS A 676 14.52 -38.53 -2.53
C LYS A 676 14.83 -37.47 -3.57
N VAL A 677 15.90 -37.65 -4.35
CA VAL A 677 16.14 -36.86 -5.56
C VAL A 677 14.97 -37.06 -6.53
N LEU A 678 14.31 -35.96 -6.90
CA LEU A 678 13.24 -35.91 -7.88
C LEU A 678 13.81 -35.73 -9.29
N TRP A 679 14.80 -34.84 -9.42
CA TRP A 679 15.65 -34.68 -10.59
C TRP A 679 17.02 -34.11 -10.21
N GLU A 680 18.03 -34.37 -11.05
CA GLU A 680 19.33 -33.69 -11.07
C GLU A 680 19.60 -33.18 -12.49
N GLU A 681 20.28 -32.04 -12.62
CA GLU A 681 20.68 -31.42 -13.90
C GLU A 681 22.18 -31.05 -13.82
N GLU A 682 22.92 -31.29 -14.90
CA GLU A 682 24.34 -30.95 -15.00
C GLU A 682 24.54 -29.52 -15.52
N VAL A 683 25.41 -28.76 -14.86
CA VAL A 683 25.81 -27.40 -15.23
C VAL A 683 27.32 -27.35 -15.48
N GLY A 684 27.84 -26.31 -16.12
CA GLY A 684 29.25 -26.24 -16.51
C GLY A 684 30.25 -25.93 -15.39
N GLY A 685 29.81 -25.68 -14.15
CA GLY A 685 30.68 -25.30 -13.04
C GLY A 685 30.06 -25.50 -11.65
N ARG A 686 30.83 -25.17 -10.60
CA ARG A 686 30.37 -25.28 -9.20
C ARG A 686 29.19 -24.37 -8.92
N VAL A 687 28.23 -24.87 -8.16
CA VAL A 687 27.11 -24.07 -7.65
C VAL A 687 27.28 -23.85 -6.15
N GLU A 688 27.86 -22.70 -5.80
CA GLU A 688 27.87 -22.15 -4.43
C GLU A 688 26.77 -21.09 -4.25
N SER A 689 26.28 -20.52 -5.35
CA SER A 689 25.17 -19.58 -5.38
C SER A 689 23.91 -20.22 -4.81
N THR A 690 23.27 -19.53 -3.87
CA THR A 690 21.92 -19.91 -3.40
C THR A 690 20.93 -19.56 -4.49
N ALA A 691 20.05 -20.49 -4.87
CA ALA A 691 19.12 -20.29 -5.96
C ALA A 691 18.03 -19.24 -5.64
N ALA A 692 17.25 -18.88 -6.66
CA ALA A 692 15.99 -18.17 -6.53
C ALA A 692 14.88 -18.88 -7.31
N ILE A 693 13.64 -18.67 -6.86
CA ILE A 693 12.43 -19.09 -7.57
C ILE A 693 11.89 -17.85 -8.27
N ALA A 694 11.60 -17.95 -9.57
CA ALA A 694 10.98 -16.87 -10.34
C ALA A 694 9.55 -16.60 -9.84
N SER A 695 9.02 -15.40 -10.10
CA SER A 695 7.67 -15.00 -9.67
C SER A 695 6.53 -15.84 -10.26
N ASP A 696 6.80 -16.65 -11.29
CA ASP A 696 5.85 -17.60 -11.88
C ASP A 696 5.80 -18.97 -11.18
N PHE A 697 6.66 -19.20 -10.17
CA PHE A 697 6.88 -20.49 -9.47
C PHE A 697 7.21 -21.68 -10.39
N LYS A 698 7.54 -21.43 -11.66
CA LYS A 698 7.86 -22.46 -12.67
C LYS A 698 9.35 -22.52 -12.96
N HIS A 699 10.06 -21.40 -12.84
CA HIS A 699 11.50 -21.34 -13.11
C HIS A 699 12.36 -21.23 -11.85
N ILE A 700 13.45 -22.00 -11.81
CA ILE A 700 14.52 -21.88 -10.82
C ILE A 700 15.72 -21.19 -11.48
N VAL A 701 16.33 -20.25 -10.75
CA VAL A 701 17.45 -19.44 -11.21
C VAL A 701 18.66 -19.70 -10.32
N LEU A 702 19.85 -19.89 -10.90
CA LEU A 702 21.09 -20.07 -10.15
C LEU A 702 22.30 -19.44 -10.84
N GLY A 703 23.27 -18.99 -10.06
CA GLY A 703 24.60 -18.61 -10.52
C GLY A 703 25.58 -19.80 -10.48
N SER A 704 26.51 -19.85 -11.42
CA SER A 704 27.54 -20.89 -11.50
C SER A 704 28.94 -20.32 -11.73
N TYR A 705 29.96 -21.06 -11.29
CA TYR A 705 31.37 -20.70 -11.40
C TYR A 705 31.90 -20.66 -12.84
N ASP A 706 31.25 -21.32 -13.79
CA ASP A 706 31.53 -21.19 -15.23
C ASP A 706 31.13 -19.83 -15.84
N GLY A 707 30.52 -18.97 -15.03
CA GLY A 707 30.09 -17.63 -15.39
C GLY A 707 28.70 -17.57 -16.03
N TYR A 708 28.01 -18.70 -16.14
CA TYR A 708 26.60 -18.73 -16.55
C TYR A 708 25.64 -18.47 -15.39
N VAL A 709 24.55 -17.81 -15.71
CA VAL A 709 23.29 -17.85 -14.96
C VAL A 709 22.39 -18.86 -15.66
N TYR A 710 21.96 -19.89 -14.95
CA TYR A 710 21.08 -20.94 -15.50
C TYR A 710 19.64 -20.73 -15.03
N ILE A 711 18.69 -20.94 -15.95
CA ILE A 711 17.25 -20.87 -15.71
C ILE A 711 16.66 -22.26 -16.04
N LEU A 712 16.23 -22.98 -15.01
CA LEU A 712 15.77 -24.37 -15.05
C LEU A 712 14.25 -24.47 -14.85
N ASP A 713 13.65 -25.54 -15.34
CA ASP A 713 12.29 -25.97 -14.98
C ASP A 713 12.24 -26.47 -13.53
N SER A 714 11.39 -25.89 -12.70
CA SER A 714 11.23 -26.34 -11.29
C SER A 714 10.69 -27.76 -11.15
N ALA A 715 9.88 -28.23 -12.12
CA ALA A 715 9.27 -29.55 -12.09
C ALA A 715 10.12 -30.61 -12.82
N LEU A 716 10.81 -30.21 -13.89
CA LEU A 716 11.54 -31.13 -14.79
C LEU A 716 13.07 -31.05 -14.73
N GLY A 717 13.65 -30.03 -14.09
CA GLY A 717 15.10 -29.79 -14.04
C GLY A 717 15.71 -29.21 -15.31
N THR A 718 15.13 -29.49 -16.47
CA THR A 718 15.64 -29.07 -17.79
C THR A 718 15.99 -27.58 -17.84
N ILE A 719 17.22 -27.24 -18.23
CA ILE A 719 17.64 -25.87 -18.54
C ILE A 719 16.78 -25.32 -19.70
N LYS A 720 16.00 -24.27 -19.43
CA LYS A 720 15.19 -23.54 -20.44
C LYS A 720 16.01 -22.46 -21.13
N TRP A 721 16.86 -21.77 -20.37
CA TRP A 721 17.67 -20.65 -20.84
C TRP A 721 18.94 -20.54 -20.00
N LYS A 722 20.00 -19.95 -20.58
CA LYS A 722 21.23 -19.60 -19.87
C LYS A 722 21.79 -18.28 -20.37
N PHE A 723 22.33 -17.48 -19.47
CA PHE A 723 22.93 -16.18 -19.76
C PHE A 723 24.40 -16.17 -19.33
N GLN A 724 25.32 -15.75 -20.22
CA GLN A 724 26.76 -15.71 -19.93
C GLN A 724 27.18 -14.34 -19.40
N THR A 725 27.78 -14.31 -18.21
CA THR A 725 28.56 -13.17 -17.70
C THR A 725 30.05 -13.38 -17.99
N LYS A 726 30.93 -12.40 -17.71
CA LYS A 726 32.35 -12.49 -18.08
C LYS A 726 33.24 -13.16 -17.02
N ALA A 727 32.70 -13.55 -15.86
CA ALA A 727 33.40 -14.25 -14.78
C ALA A 727 32.43 -15.04 -13.87
N GLU A 728 32.94 -15.66 -12.81
CA GLU A 728 32.20 -16.51 -11.86
C GLU A 728 30.94 -15.83 -11.27
N VAL A 729 29.78 -16.50 -11.30
CA VAL A 729 28.53 -15.98 -10.72
C VAL A 729 28.27 -16.63 -9.36
N LYS A 730 28.69 -15.95 -8.28
CA LYS A 730 28.55 -16.43 -6.89
C LYS A 730 27.37 -15.79 -6.15
N CYS A 731 26.96 -14.60 -6.59
CA CYS A 731 25.80 -13.89 -6.10
C CYS A 731 24.56 -14.80 -6.16
N GLN A 732 23.77 -14.81 -5.08
CA GLN A 732 22.41 -15.35 -5.13
C GLN A 732 21.59 -14.47 -6.07
N PRO A 733 20.93 -15.04 -7.11
CA PRO A 733 19.95 -14.30 -7.89
C PRO A 733 18.82 -13.84 -6.97
N THR A 734 18.21 -12.72 -7.29
CA THR A 734 17.11 -12.16 -6.52
C THR A 734 16.04 -11.66 -7.48
N VAL A 735 14.78 -11.78 -7.12
CA VAL A 735 13.66 -11.40 -8.01
C VAL A 735 13.05 -10.14 -7.43
N ASP A 736 13.03 -9.06 -8.22
CA ASP A 736 12.33 -7.84 -7.82
C ASP A 736 10.82 -8.01 -8.00
N TRP A 737 10.05 -7.07 -7.45
CA TRP A 737 8.58 -7.13 -7.50
C TRP A 737 7.99 -6.90 -8.90
N ARG A 738 8.81 -6.64 -9.93
CA ARG A 738 8.41 -6.64 -11.35
C ARG A 738 8.64 -8.01 -12.01
N GLY A 739 9.17 -8.97 -11.27
CA GLY A 739 9.56 -10.30 -11.77
C GLY A 739 10.91 -10.34 -12.51
N PHE A 740 11.71 -9.27 -12.47
CA PHE A 740 13.04 -9.30 -13.06
C PHE A 740 14.06 -9.95 -12.11
N ILE A 741 14.95 -10.79 -12.66
CA ILE A 741 16.10 -11.31 -11.92
C ILE A 741 17.17 -10.22 -11.84
N TRP A 742 17.58 -9.86 -10.64
CA TRP A 742 18.81 -9.13 -10.35
C TRP A 742 19.89 -10.12 -9.94
N ILE A 743 21.07 -10.02 -10.55
CA ILE A 743 22.20 -10.89 -10.22
C ILE A 743 23.54 -10.19 -10.48
N GLY A 744 24.46 -10.30 -9.53
CA GLY A 744 25.83 -9.79 -9.67
C GLY A 744 26.81 -10.86 -10.13
N SER A 745 27.87 -10.46 -10.83
CA SER A 745 28.97 -11.35 -11.20
C SER A 745 30.32 -10.85 -10.66
N HIS A 746 31.32 -11.73 -10.65
CA HIS A 746 32.69 -11.38 -10.31
C HIS A 746 33.34 -10.44 -11.34
N ASP A 747 32.78 -10.31 -12.54
CA ASP A 747 33.22 -9.39 -13.62
C ASP A 747 32.90 -7.90 -13.37
N HIS A 748 32.49 -7.58 -12.14
CA HIS A 748 32.11 -6.25 -11.66
C HIS A 748 30.78 -5.74 -12.21
N HIS A 749 30.03 -6.53 -12.98
CA HIS A 749 28.74 -6.12 -13.53
C HIS A 749 27.58 -6.67 -12.68
N LEU A 750 26.61 -5.79 -12.46
CA LEU A 750 25.25 -6.11 -12.04
C LEU A 750 24.39 -6.30 -13.28
N TYR A 751 23.62 -7.38 -13.33
CA TYR A 751 22.76 -7.74 -14.45
C TYR A 751 21.29 -7.77 -14.03
N ILE A 752 20.41 -7.38 -14.95
CA ILE A 752 18.97 -7.58 -14.83
C ILE A 752 18.49 -8.41 -16.02
N LEU A 753 17.90 -9.57 -15.73
CA LEU A 753 17.42 -10.54 -16.71
C LEU A 753 15.90 -10.62 -16.68
N ASN A 754 15.29 -10.69 -17.87
CA ASN A 754 13.89 -11.06 -18.04
C ASN A 754 13.81 -12.55 -18.39
N VAL A 755 13.17 -13.35 -17.53
CA VAL A 755 12.94 -14.80 -17.73
C VAL A 755 12.05 -15.03 -18.96
N ILE A 756 10.98 -14.26 -19.09
CA ILE A 756 9.95 -14.43 -20.12
C ILE A 756 10.52 -14.06 -21.50
N GLU A 757 11.22 -12.93 -21.60
CA GLU A 757 11.85 -12.49 -22.85
C GLU A 757 13.23 -13.12 -23.11
N GLN A 758 13.70 -14.02 -22.23
CA GLN A 758 15.00 -14.72 -22.29
C GLN A 758 16.19 -13.81 -22.68
N LYS A 759 16.27 -12.63 -22.07
CA LYS A 759 17.32 -11.65 -22.36
C LYS A 759 17.77 -10.85 -21.14
N CYS A 760 19.04 -10.45 -21.16
CA CYS A 760 19.51 -9.37 -20.30
C CYS A 760 18.89 -8.05 -20.80
N VAL A 761 18.14 -7.38 -19.93
CA VAL A 761 17.42 -6.14 -20.24
C VAL A 761 18.20 -4.89 -19.78
N TRP A 762 19.15 -5.06 -18.85
CA TRP A 762 20.05 -4.00 -18.39
C TRP A 762 21.29 -4.58 -17.70
N GLN A 763 22.41 -3.86 -17.77
CA GLN A 763 23.64 -4.18 -17.04
C GLN A 763 24.31 -2.89 -16.53
N TYR A 764 25.03 -2.97 -15.41
CA TYR A 764 25.76 -1.84 -14.83
C TYR A 764 27.11 -2.25 -14.26
N ASP A 765 28.17 -1.52 -14.59
CA ASP A 765 29.52 -1.73 -14.07
C ASP A 765 29.70 -1.08 -12.69
N CYS A 766 29.64 -1.91 -11.66
CA CYS A 766 29.81 -1.55 -10.24
C CYS A 766 31.27 -1.29 -9.83
N LYS A 767 32.25 -1.40 -10.75
CA LYS A 767 33.70 -1.19 -10.53
C LYS A 767 34.36 -2.12 -9.51
N SER A 768 33.63 -3.12 -9.02
CA SER A 768 34.08 -4.15 -8.10
C SER A 768 33.10 -5.33 -8.15
N SER A 769 33.60 -6.54 -7.89
CA SER A 769 32.83 -7.78 -7.89
C SER A 769 31.67 -7.76 -6.89
N ILE A 770 30.58 -8.44 -7.22
CA ILE A 770 29.38 -8.54 -6.39
C ILE A 770 29.27 -9.97 -5.86
N PHE A 771 29.18 -10.13 -4.54
CA PHE A 771 29.12 -11.44 -3.86
C PHE A 771 27.81 -11.64 -3.10
N GLY A 772 27.38 -10.65 -2.33
CA GLY A 772 26.07 -10.66 -1.66
C GLY A 772 24.89 -10.51 -2.64
N ALA A 773 23.71 -10.94 -2.21
CA ALA A 773 22.45 -10.78 -2.95
C ALA A 773 22.01 -9.30 -3.04
N VAL A 774 21.05 -8.98 -3.94
CA VAL A 774 20.45 -7.64 -3.99
C VAL A 774 19.30 -7.53 -2.99
N ALA A 775 19.29 -6.50 -2.15
CA ALA A 775 18.20 -6.27 -1.20
C ALA A 775 17.10 -5.44 -1.84
N HIS A 776 15.88 -5.99 -1.92
CA HIS A 776 14.73 -5.35 -2.55
C HIS A 776 13.75 -4.78 -1.51
N ASN A 777 13.47 -3.47 -1.57
CA ASN A 777 12.40 -2.83 -0.82
C ASN A 777 11.27 -2.38 -1.76
N SER A 778 10.27 -3.24 -1.92
CA SER A 778 9.11 -2.99 -2.79
C SER A 778 8.27 -1.77 -2.39
N LYS A 779 8.19 -1.41 -1.10
CA LYS A 779 7.39 -0.25 -0.66
C LYS A 779 8.03 1.11 -0.92
N GLN A 780 9.35 1.14 -1.08
CA GLN A 780 10.10 2.36 -1.43
C GLN A 780 10.60 2.33 -2.88
N PHE A 781 10.36 1.22 -3.59
CA PHE A 781 10.84 0.95 -4.94
C PHE A 781 12.37 1.07 -5.08
N LEU A 782 13.10 0.52 -4.10
CA LEU A 782 14.55 0.56 -4.00
C LEU A 782 15.18 -0.84 -4.08
N SER A 783 16.30 -0.94 -4.79
CA SER A 783 17.16 -2.12 -4.83
C SER A 783 18.58 -1.74 -4.37
N PHE A 784 19.11 -2.41 -3.35
CA PHE A 784 20.41 -2.09 -2.75
C PHE A 784 21.45 -3.17 -3.06
N VAL A 785 22.62 -2.75 -3.53
CA VAL A 785 23.70 -3.64 -4.02
C VAL A 785 25.00 -3.29 -3.34
N ALA A 786 25.70 -4.30 -2.84
CA ALA A 786 27.01 -4.16 -2.19
C ALA A 786 28.12 -4.86 -3.00
N THR A 787 29.31 -4.27 -3.02
CA THR A 787 30.50 -4.82 -3.70
C THR A 787 31.58 -5.28 -2.72
N THR A 788 32.47 -6.15 -3.19
CA THR A 788 33.65 -6.60 -2.43
C THR A 788 34.64 -5.47 -2.10
N SER A 789 34.59 -4.33 -2.80
CA SER A 789 35.32 -3.11 -2.44
C SER A 789 34.69 -2.29 -1.31
N GLY A 790 33.56 -2.74 -0.73
CA GLY A 790 32.82 -2.00 0.30
C GLY A 790 31.93 -0.89 -0.27
N THR A 791 31.63 -0.90 -1.58
CA THR A 791 30.75 0.10 -2.19
C THR A 791 29.30 -0.37 -2.10
N LEU A 792 28.45 0.39 -1.42
CA LEU A 792 27.01 0.19 -1.34
C LEU A 792 26.29 1.20 -2.24
N MET A 793 25.31 0.74 -3.01
CA MET A 793 24.56 1.57 -3.96
C MET A 793 23.06 1.31 -3.83
N ALA A 794 22.26 2.39 -3.87
CA ALA A 794 20.80 2.31 -3.99
C ALA A 794 20.36 2.65 -5.41
N PHE A 795 19.59 1.75 -6.02
CA PHE A 795 18.95 1.94 -7.31
C PHE A 795 17.44 2.20 -7.12
N SER A 796 16.98 3.35 -7.62
CA SER A 796 15.55 3.59 -7.89
C SER A 796 15.08 2.63 -8.96
N THR A 797 13.93 2.01 -8.71
CA THR A 797 13.30 1.03 -9.61
C THR A 797 11.85 1.38 -9.95
N ASN A 798 11.41 2.58 -9.57
CA ASN A 798 10.26 3.29 -10.14
C ASN A 798 10.38 3.51 -11.65
N CYS A 799 11.60 3.45 -12.19
CA CYS A 799 11.89 3.58 -13.61
C CYS A 799 12.65 2.35 -14.14
N PHE A 800 12.62 2.20 -15.46
CA PHE A 800 13.49 1.29 -16.19
C PHE A 800 14.15 2.05 -17.36
N PRO A 801 15.50 2.04 -17.49
CA PRO A 801 16.47 1.37 -16.63
C PRO A 801 16.52 1.94 -15.20
N PRO A 802 16.96 1.15 -14.20
CA PRO A 802 17.14 1.65 -12.83
C PRO A 802 18.15 2.79 -12.75
N GLN A 803 17.90 3.76 -11.87
CA GLN A 803 18.75 4.93 -11.66
C GLN A 803 19.41 4.89 -10.28
N ILE A 804 20.71 5.21 -10.19
CA ILE A 804 21.38 5.31 -8.88
C ILE A 804 20.89 6.57 -8.15
N ILE A 805 20.39 6.39 -6.93
CA ILE A 805 20.02 7.49 -6.03
C ILE A 805 21.23 7.96 -5.23
N TRP A 806 21.99 6.99 -4.68
CA TRP A 806 23.22 7.26 -3.94
C TRP A 806 24.21 6.11 -4.05
N ARG A 807 25.49 6.45 -3.86
CA ARG A 807 26.60 5.52 -3.67
C ARG A 807 27.34 5.91 -2.39
N ARG A 808 27.62 4.93 -1.54
CA ARG A 808 28.38 5.09 -0.29
C ARG A 808 29.52 4.08 -0.27
N THR A 809 30.75 4.57 -0.12
CA THR A 809 31.90 3.70 0.15
C THR A 809 32.01 3.48 1.66
N CYS A 810 32.09 2.22 2.07
CA CYS A 810 32.32 1.82 3.45
C CYS A 810 33.81 1.59 3.71
N GLU A 811 34.20 1.58 4.99
CA GLU A 811 35.59 1.42 5.45
C GLU A 811 36.18 0.01 5.25
N ALA A 812 35.35 -0.98 4.89
CA ALA A 812 35.76 -2.36 4.67
C ALA A 812 34.86 -3.04 3.63
N ALA A 813 35.35 -4.17 3.09
CA ALA A 813 34.62 -5.03 2.16
C ALA A 813 33.26 -5.48 2.71
N ILE A 814 32.28 -5.63 1.82
CA ILE A 814 30.96 -6.19 2.12
C ILE A 814 30.83 -7.47 1.31
N PHE A 815 30.78 -8.62 2.00
CA PHE A 815 30.55 -9.93 1.37
C PHE A 815 29.14 -10.44 1.67
N GLY A 816 28.63 -10.21 2.89
CA GLY A 816 27.27 -10.57 3.26
C GLY A 816 26.22 -9.85 2.41
N SER A 817 25.12 -10.53 2.12
CA SER A 817 23.96 -9.89 1.49
C SER A 817 23.45 -8.74 2.39
N PRO A 818 23.30 -7.50 1.86
CA PRO A 818 22.50 -6.49 2.54
C PRO A 818 21.07 -7.01 2.75
N MET A 819 20.39 -6.50 3.77
CA MET A 819 19.02 -6.88 4.13
C MET A 819 18.21 -5.63 4.46
N VAL A 820 16.97 -5.56 4.01
CA VAL A 820 16.10 -4.40 4.27
C VAL A 820 14.81 -4.84 4.95
N ASP A 821 14.48 -4.20 6.07
CA ASP A 821 13.15 -4.33 6.64
C ASP A 821 12.18 -3.45 5.84
N THR A 822 11.21 -4.07 5.17
CA THR A 822 10.20 -3.36 4.39
C THR A 822 9.14 -2.67 5.27
N ALA A 823 9.12 -2.89 6.59
CA ALA A 823 8.23 -2.15 7.50
C ALA A 823 8.79 -0.77 7.87
N SER A 824 10.05 -0.70 8.30
CA SER A 824 10.73 0.54 8.72
C SER A 824 11.56 1.22 7.62
N GLY A 825 11.95 0.50 6.57
CA GLY A 825 12.87 0.97 5.54
C GLY A 825 14.34 0.97 5.98
N TYR A 826 14.69 0.34 7.10
CA TYR A 826 16.08 0.20 7.57
C TYR A 826 16.83 -0.84 6.73
N LEU A 827 17.94 -0.43 6.12
CA LEU A 827 18.87 -1.27 5.37
C LEU A 827 20.04 -1.67 6.28
N ILE A 828 20.09 -2.93 6.67
CA ILE A 828 21.20 -3.53 7.42
C ILE A 828 22.28 -4.03 6.46
N CYS A 829 23.53 -3.67 6.75
CA CYS A 829 24.72 -4.07 5.99
C CYS A 829 25.81 -4.56 6.94
N THR A 830 26.48 -5.67 6.61
CA THR A 830 27.55 -6.29 7.41
C THR A 830 28.90 -6.17 6.71
N LEU A 831 29.92 -5.74 7.45
CA LEU A 831 31.26 -5.47 6.93
C LEU A 831 32.26 -6.52 7.43
N VAL A 832 33.21 -6.90 6.58
CA VAL A 832 34.24 -7.93 6.87
C VAL A 832 35.13 -7.56 8.06
N ASN A 833 35.22 -6.28 8.45
CA ASN A 833 35.94 -5.86 9.66
C ASN A 833 35.16 -6.04 10.98
N GLY A 834 33.93 -6.58 10.94
CA GLY A 834 33.10 -6.82 12.12
C GLY A 834 32.08 -5.72 12.43
N LYS A 835 31.97 -4.69 11.60
CA LYS A 835 30.92 -3.68 11.75
C LYS A 835 29.58 -4.12 11.14
N VAL A 836 28.51 -3.65 11.77
CA VAL A 836 27.12 -3.69 11.30
C VAL A 836 26.65 -2.24 11.16
N LEU A 837 26.19 -1.87 9.97
CA LEU A 837 25.61 -0.57 9.69
C LEU A 837 24.11 -0.73 9.45
N ALA A 838 23.30 0.06 10.16
CA ALA A 838 21.89 0.24 9.82
C ALA A 838 21.72 1.61 9.17
N LEU A 839 21.27 1.61 7.92
CA LEU A 839 21.12 2.81 7.10
C LEU A 839 19.66 3.12 6.85
N MET A 840 19.34 4.41 6.77
CA MET A 840 18.05 4.87 6.25
C MET A 840 18.02 4.77 4.72
N ALA A 841 16.84 4.86 4.11
CA ALA A 841 16.65 4.80 2.66
C ALA A 841 17.51 5.82 1.85
N CYS A 842 17.90 6.94 2.46
CA CYS A 842 18.80 7.96 1.92
C CYS A 842 20.31 7.69 2.11
N GLY A 843 20.70 6.53 2.67
CA GLY A 843 22.09 6.10 2.84
C GLY A 843 22.81 6.64 4.08
N SER A 844 22.16 7.50 4.88
CA SER A 844 22.66 7.96 6.17
C SER A 844 22.69 6.81 7.19
N THR A 845 23.67 6.82 8.11
CA THR A 845 23.72 5.86 9.22
C THR A 845 22.65 6.24 10.26
N ALA A 846 21.76 5.31 10.59
CA ALA A 846 20.84 5.43 11.72
C ALA A 846 21.51 4.93 13.02
N TRP A 847 22.22 3.79 12.95
CA TRP A 847 23.10 3.30 14.01
C TRP A 847 24.21 2.39 13.46
N GLU A 848 25.24 2.18 14.27
CA GLU A 848 26.40 1.34 13.98
C GLU A 848 26.68 0.44 15.20
N TYR A 849 27.08 -0.81 14.96
CA TYR A 849 27.52 -1.75 15.99
C TYR A 849 28.78 -2.48 15.54
N THR A 850 29.67 -2.85 16.47
CA THR A 850 30.90 -3.60 16.19
C THR A 850 30.88 -4.91 16.97
N SER A 851 30.87 -6.05 16.26
CA SER A 851 31.03 -7.38 16.87
C SER A 851 32.48 -7.65 17.27
N GLY A 852 32.70 -8.69 18.09
CA GLY A 852 34.02 -9.10 18.55
C GLY A 852 34.94 -9.72 17.47
N GLY A 853 34.45 -9.89 16.24
CA GLY A 853 35.24 -10.42 15.12
C GLY A 853 34.62 -10.17 13.74
N PRO A 854 35.30 -10.63 12.67
CA PRO A 854 34.88 -10.45 11.27
C PRO A 854 33.50 -11.03 10.95
N ILE A 855 32.68 -10.31 10.19
CA ILE A 855 31.38 -10.79 9.69
C ILE A 855 31.50 -11.12 8.20
N PHE A 856 31.14 -12.34 7.81
CA PHE A 856 31.14 -12.78 6.41
C PHE A 856 29.72 -13.04 5.87
N ALA A 857 28.78 -13.38 6.75
CA ALA A 857 27.37 -13.59 6.41
C ALA A 857 26.60 -12.26 6.26
N GLY A 858 25.46 -12.31 5.56
CA GLY A 858 24.45 -11.26 5.66
C GLY A 858 23.79 -11.25 7.05
N ALA A 859 23.11 -10.15 7.38
CA ALA A 859 22.25 -10.11 8.55
C ALA A 859 21.02 -11.03 8.38
N THR A 860 20.37 -11.43 9.47
CA THR A 860 19.05 -12.08 9.43
C THR A 860 18.00 -11.13 9.98
N LEU A 861 17.00 -10.82 9.15
CA LEU A 861 15.75 -10.15 9.54
C LEU A 861 14.62 -11.18 9.45
N SER A 862 13.61 -11.04 10.31
CA SER A 862 12.45 -11.93 10.33
C SER A 862 11.20 -11.19 10.79
N ALA A 863 10.08 -11.41 10.12
CA ALA A 863 8.78 -10.87 10.55
C ALA A 863 8.30 -11.50 11.88
N ALA A 864 8.88 -12.64 12.26
CA ALA A 864 8.62 -13.34 13.51
C ALA A 864 9.45 -12.82 14.70
N LEU A 865 10.51 -12.02 14.45
CA LEU A 865 11.30 -11.31 15.47
C LEU A 865 11.42 -9.81 15.11
N PRO A 866 10.30 -9.07 15.05
CA PRO A 866 10.20 -7.77 14.35
C PRO A 866 11.03 -6.61 14.96
N THR A 867 11.63 -6.80 16.13
CA THR A 867 12.49 -5.82 16.80
C THR A 867 13.98 -6.20 16.76
N GLN A 868 14.34 -7.33 16.14
CA GLN A 868 15.66 -7.95 16.26
C GLN A 868 16.35 -8.16 14.91
N VAL A 869 17.66 -7.99 14.91
CA VAL A 869 18.56 -8.22 13.78
C VAL A 869 19.61 -9.23 14.23
N LEU A 870 19.64 -10.42 13.63
CA LEU A 870 20.62 -11.44 14.01
C LEU A 870 21.88 -11.32 13.15
N ILE A 871 23.05 -11.37 13.80
CA ILE A 871 24.36 -11.16 13.17
C ILE A 871 25.30 -12.30 13.56
N CYS A 872 25.74 -13.07 12.56
CA CYS A 872 26.72 -14.15 12.72
C CYS A 872 28.14 -13.61 12.55
N SER A 873 29.01 -13.78 13.55
CA SER A 873 30.40 -13.31 13.52
C SER A 873 31.40 -14.45 13.69
N ARG A 874 32.61 -14.29 13.11
CA ARG A 874 33.69 -15.28 13.18
C ARG A 874 34.46 -15.30 14.50
N ASP A 875 34.10 -14.44 15.46
CA ASP A 875 34.41 -14.64 16.88
C ASP A 875 33.64 -15.81 17.51
N GLY A 876 32.67 -16.39 16.79
CA GLY A 876 31.84 -17.51 17.23
C GLY A 876 30.57 -17.08 17.99
N CYS A 877 30.24 -15.79 17.99
CA CYS A 877 29.01 -15.27 18.58
C CYS A 877 27.93 -15.02 17.51
N LEU A 878 26.73 -15.51 17.80
CA LEU A 878 25.49 -14.98 17.23
C LEU A 878 25.03 -13.82 18.11
N TYR A 879 24.97 -12.61 17.55
CA TYR A 879 24.45 -11.42 18.21
C TYR A 879 23.00 -11.17 17.79
N SER A 880 22.17 -10.67 18.71
CA SER A 880 20.89 -10.04 18.39
C SER A 880 20.96 -8.55 18.73
N LEU A 881 20.72 -7.70 17.73
CA LEU A 881 20.73 -6.24 17.86
C LEU A 881 19.31 -5.69 17.71
N HIS A 882 18.98 -4.63 18.45
CA HIS A 882 17.69 -3.97 18.36
C HIS A 882 17.57 -3.17 17.05
N LEU A 883 16.62 -3.53 16.18
CA LEU A 883 16.46 -3.01 14.82
C LEU A 883 16.48 -1.47 14.73
N PHE A 884 15.89 -0.77 15.70
CA PHE A 884 15.79 0.69 15.71
C PHE A 884 16.93 1.42 16.43
N LYS A 885 17.80 0.70 17.15
CA LYS A 885 18.79 1.32 18.06
C LYS A 885 20.23 0.81 17.97
N GLY A 886 20.46 -0.40 17.46
CA GLY A 886 21.78 -1.06 17.46
C GLY A 886 22.22 -1.63 18.83
N GLU A 887 21.42 -1.44 19.89
CA GLU A 887 21.64 -2.03 21.22
C GLU A 887 21.69 -3.57 21.11
N CYS A 888 22.74 -4.21 21.64
CA CYS A 888 22.82 -5.67 21.69
C CYS A 888 21.90 -6.22 22.79
N LEU A 889 20.88 -6.97 22.37
CA LEU A 889 19.81 -7.50 23.23
C LEU A 889 20.20 -8.81 23.90
N TRP A 890 20.97 -9.64 23.20
CA TRP A 890 21.56 -10.88 23.69
C TRP A 890 22.65 -11.36 22.72
N LYS A 891 23.53 -12.25 23.18
CA LYS A 891 24.48 -12.99 22.34
C LYS A 891 24.57 -14.45 22.79
N HIS A 892 24.72 -15.36 21.82
CA HIS A 892 24.99 -16.78 22.06
C HIS A 892 26.34 -17.16 21.46
N PHE A 893 27.17 -17.92 22.19
CA PHE A 893 28.50 -18.33 21.75
C PHE A 893 28.50 -19.82 21.39
N LEU A 894 28.88 -20.14 20.15
CA LEU A 894 28.85 -21.52 19.64
C LEU A 894 30.10 -22.33 20.04
N GLY A 895 31.19 -21.66 20.42
CA GLY A 895 32.51 -22.29 20.61
C GLY A 895 33.35 -22.39 19.33
N GLU A 896 32.78 -22.06 18.17
CA GLU A 896 33.47 -22.03 16.88
C GLU A 896 32.99 -20.89 15.98
N ALA A 897 33.81 -20.48 15.01
CA ALA A 897 33.51 -19.36 14.11
C ALA A 897 32.26 -19.62 13.25
N ILE A 898 31.48 -18.57 12.99
CA ILE A 898 30.27 -18.63 12.15
C ILE A 898 30.54 -17.98 10.79
N THR A 899 30.34 -18.73 9.70
CA THR A 899 30.47 -18.24 8.31
C THR A 899 29.13 -18.06 7.60
N SER A 900 28.08 -18.72 8.10
CA SER A 900 26.73 -18.75 7.54
C SER A 900 25.77 -17.79 8.26
N ALA A 901 24.65 -17.43 7.62
CA ALA A 901 23.59 -16.64 8.25
C ALA A 901 22.73 -17.53 9.16
N ALA A 902 22.14 -16.95 10.22
CA ALA A 902 21.14 -17.64 11.02
C ALA A 902 19.81 -17.76 10.25
N TYR A 903 18.89 -18.57 10.76
CA TYR A 903 17.52 -18.65 10.26
C TYR A 903 16.52 -18.68 11.41
N VAL A 904 15.35 -18.09 11.21
CA VAL A 904 14.25 -18.04 12.19
C VAL A 904 13.08 -18.84 11.65
N ASP A 905 12.49 -19.73 12.45
CA ASP A 905 11.26 -20.42 12.04
C ASP A 905 10.07 -19.45 12.17
N GLU A 906 9.57 -18.95 11.04
CA GLU A 906 8.38 -18.08 11.01
C GLU A 906 7.06 -18.85 11.06
N CYS A 907 7.09 -20.19 11.04
CA CYS A 907 5.90 -21.04 11.02
C CYS A 907 5.57 -21.68 12.38
N LEU A 908 6.53 -21.73 13.32
CA LEU A 908 6.34 -22.33 14.65
C LEU A 908 6.32 -21.29 15.78
N ASP A 909 5.13 -21.05 16.32
CA ASP A 909 4.90 -20.23 17.51
C ASP A 909 5.08 -21.06 18.79
N LEU A 910 6.02 -20.64 19.65
CA LEU A 910 6.18 -21.19 21.00
C LEU A 910 5.61 -20.21 22.02
N VAL A 911 4.59 -20.63 22.79
CA VAL A 911 3.89 -19.78 23.76
C VAL A 911 3.95 -20.39 25.16
N SER A 912 4.52 -19.66 26.12
CA SER A 912 4.38 -19.95 27.55
C SER A 912 3.42 -18.95 28.21
N GLU A 913 2.80 -19.38 29.31
CA GLU A 913 1.79 -18.61 30.02
C GLU A 913 2.23 -18.42 31.48
N GLU A 914 2.21 -17.18 31.96
CA GLU A 914 2.52 -16.83 33.35
C GLU A 914 1.32 -16.09 33.97
N SER A 915 1.02 -16.36 35.25
CA SER A 915 -0.10 -15.76 35.97
C SER A 915 0.43 -14.96 37.15
N VAL A 916 0.35 -13.62 37.08
CA VAL A 916 0.84 -12.70 38.13
C VAL A 916 -0.29 -11.74 38.50
N ASP A 917 -0.60 -11.63 39.80
CA ASP A 917 -1.59 -10.70 40.36
C ASP A 917 -2.97 -10.68 39.65
N GLY A 918 -3.41 -11.83 39.12
CA GLY A 918 -4.70 -11.99 38.40
C GLY A 918 -4.66 -11.64 36.90
N MET A 919 -3.49 -11.25 36.39
CA MET A 919 -3.24 -11.04 34.96
C MET A 919 -2.52 -12.27 34.37
N VAL A 920 -2.96 -12.71 33.19
CA VAL A 920 -2.30 -13.78 32.43
C VAL A 920 -1.44 -13.16 31.33
N TYR A 921 -0.14 -13.45 31.36
CA TYR A 921 0.83 -13.03 30.37
C TYR A 921 1.10 -14.20 29.42
N HIS A 922 0.97 -13.95 28.11
CA HIS A 922 1.36 -14.89 27.06
C HIS A 922 2.70 -14.43 26.47
N HIS A 923 3.76 -15.21 26.69
CA HIS A 923 5.12 -14.92 26.24
C HIS A 923 5.40 -15.70 24.96
N TYR A 924 5.70 -15.00 23.88
CA TYR A 924 5.95 -15.56 22.56
C TYR A 924 7.45 -15.72 22.33
N TYR A 925 7.82 -16.86 21.79
CA TYR A 925 9.19 -17.19 21.38
C TYR A 925 9.20 -17.75 19.95
N ARG A 926 10.38 -17.78 19.34
CA ARG A 926 10.66 -18.39 18.04
C ARG A 926 11.90 -19.28 18.10
N LEU A 927 11.95 -20.29 17.26
CA LEU A 927 13.14 -21.08 17.05
C LEU A 927 14.11 -20.34 16.14
N VAL A 928 15.39 -20.38 16.50
CA VAL A 928 16.51 -19.83 15.73
C VAL A 928 17.55 -20.92 15.53
N CYS A 929 17.92 -21.18 14.28
CA CYS A 929 18.97 -22.12 13.91
C CYS A 929 20.21 -21.35 13.42
N VAL A 930 21.40 -21.77 13.85
CA VAL A 930 22.69 -21.19 13.41
C VAL A 930 23.76 -22.28 13.30
N CYS A 931 24.60 -22.22 12.27
CA CYS A 931 25.57 -23.26 11.94
C CYS A 931 27.02 -22.79 12.08
N GLY A 932 27.78 -23.45 12.97
CA GLY A 932 29.22 -23.26 13.13
C GLY A 932 30.04 -23.89 12.00
N SER A 933 31.17 -23.28 11.65
CA SER A 933 31.92 -23.57 10.41
C SER A 933 32.33 -25.05 10.25
N SER A 934 32.68 -25.74 11.34
CA SER A 934 33.09 -27.16 11.32
C SER A 934 31.93 -28.14 11.47
N GLY A 935 30.68 -27.67 11.47
CA GLY A 935 29.50 -28.53 11.37
C GLY A 935 28.60 -28.65 12.60
N GLN A 936 28.71 -27.77 13.60
CA GLN A 936 27.70 -27.72 14.68
C GLN A 936 26.44 -26.97 14.21
N VAL A 937 25.28 -27.60 14.33
CA VAL A 937 23.96 -26.99 14.13
C VAL A 937 23.36 -26.71 15.52
N HIS A 938 23.35 -25.43 15.93
CA HIS A 938 22.76 -24.99 17.21
C HIS A 938 21.30 -24.59 17.02
N LEU A 939 20.45 -25.01 17.95
CA LEU A 939 19.05 -24.57 18.06
C LEU A 939 18.87 -23.74 19.33
N LEU A 940 18.27 -22.56 19.15
CA LEU A 940 17.98 -21.60 20.21
C LEU A 940 16.48 -21.26 20.23
N LYS A 941 15.97 -20.86 21.40
CA LYS A 941 14.66 -20.24 21.61
C LYS A 941 14.86 -18.75 21.88
N ALA A 942 14.52 -17.89 20.92
CA ALA A 942 14.59 -16.43 21.08
C ALA A 942 13.22 -15.86 21.47
N TYR A 943 13.20 -14.93 22.42
CA TYR A 943 11.98 -14.22 22.85
C TYR A 943 11.53 -13.22 21.78
N ALA A 944 10.24 -13.22 21.43
CA ALA A 944 9.63 -12.35 20.43
C ALA A 944 8.85 -11.17 21.06
N GLY A 945 8.26 -11.36 22.24
CA GLY A 945 7.46 -10.36 22.96
C GLY A 945 6.33 -11.02 23.78
N SER A 946 5.51 -10.21 24.46
CA SER A 946 4.37 -10.71 25.26
C SER A 946 3.07 -9.94 25.01
N MET A 947 1.94 -10.59 25.29
CA MET A 947 0.61 -9.99 25.42
C MET A 947 0.02 -10.25 26.81
N ILE A 948 -0.92 -9.39 27.24
CA ILE A 948 -1.58 -9.48 28.56
C ILE A 948 -3.08 -9.73 28.36
N HIS A 949 -3.66 -10.61 29.17
CA HIS A 949 -5.10 -10.86 29.30
C HIS A 949 -5.52 -10.71 30.76
N SER A 950 -6.55 -9.90 31.02
CA SER A 950 -7.13 -9.70 32.34
C SER A 950 -8.20 -10.76 32.65
N THR A 951 -8.18 -11.32 33.86
CA THR A 951 -9.23 -12.27 34.28
C THR A 951 -10.36 -11.54 35.01
N GLY A 952 -11.55 -11.51 34.42
CA GLY A 952 -12.73 -10.86 34.99
C GLY A 952 -13.81 -10.57 33.96
N PHE A 953 -15.03 -11.05 34.24
CA PHE A 953 -16.20 -11.16 33.33
C PHE A 953 -16.06 -12.20 32.22
N GLU A 954 -17.08 -13.07 32.15
CA GLU A 954 -17.18 -14.20 31.22
C GLU A 954 -18.04 -13.85 29.99
N GLU A 955 -17.81 -14.62 28.92
CA GLU A 955 -18.73 -14.85 27.77
C GLU A 955 -19.39 -13.63 27.10
N ASP A 956 -18.63 -12.93 26.24
CA ASP A 956 -19.02 -12.68 24.82
C ASP A 956 -17.92 -11.97 24.01
N CYS A 957 -16.84 -12.69 23.62
CA CYS A 957 -15.80 -12.12 22.74
C CYS A 957 -14.95 -13.19 22.00
N ALA A 958 -15.58 -14.09 21.25
CA ALA A 958 -14.92 -15.27 20.66
C ALA A 958 -14.82 -15.30 19.12
N GLN A 959 -14.66 -14.15 18.43
CA GLN A 959 -14.45 -14.15 16.97
C GLN A 959 -13.54 -13.06 16.36
N GLU A 960 -13.11 -12.01 17.10
CA GLU A 960 -12.48 -10.82 16.49
C GLU A 960 -10.94 -10.73 16.61
N LYS A 961 -10.23 -11.85 16.83
CA LYS A 961 -8.75 -11.88 16.90
C LYS A 961 -8.09 -12.80 15.87
N ALA A 962 -8.20 -12.41 14.59
CA ALA A 962 -7.36 -12.93 13.51
C ALA A 962 -6.87 -11.78 12.60
N LEU A 963 -5.58 -11.79 12.27
CA LEU A 963 -4.86 -10.84 11.39
C LEU A 963 -4.90 -9.35 11.77
N GLY A 964 -3.86 -8.91 12.50
CA GLY A 964 -3.36 -7.52 12.42
C GLY A 964 -2.91 -6.90 13.75
N ARG A 965 -1.60 -6.93 14.03
CA ARG A 965 -0.91 -6.27 15.17
C ARG A 965 -1.44 -6.62 16.58
N ALA A 966 -0.73 -7.52 17.24
CA ALA A 966 -0.59 -7.45 18.69
C ALA A 966 0.21 -6.19 19.07
N GLU A 967 -0.21 -5.45 20.10
CA GLU A 967 0.64 -4.43 20.72
C GLU A 967 1.68 -5.12 21.61
N PHE A 968 2.90 -5.30 21.07
CA PHE A 968 4.02 -5.79 21.85
C PHE A 968 4.53 -4.70 22.81
N VAL A 969 4.23 -4.85 24.10
CA VAL A 969 4.73 -3.96 25.15
C VAL A 969 6.22 -4.23 25.41
N ASP A 970 7.12 -3.51 24.73
CA ASP A 970 8.51 -3.45 25.19
C ASP A 970 8.58 -2.67 26.50
N GLY A 971 9.27 -3.22 27.51
CA GLY A 971 9.18 -2.81 28.91
C GLY A 971 9.75 -1.42 29.25
N ASN A 972 10.07 -0.59 28.26
CA ASN A 972 10.67 0.73 28.40
C ASN A 972 9.67 1.90 28.38
N HIS A 973 8.43 1.69 27.92
CA HIS A 973 7.42 2.76 27.86
C HIS A 973 6.48 2.80 29.08
N MET A 974 6.90 3.52 30.12
CA MET A 974 5.97 4.33 30.92
C MET A 974 6.59 5.71 31.19
N THR A 975 5.75 6.74 31.19
CA THR A 975 6.15 8.16 31.25
C THR A 975 6.65 8.57 32.63
N ARG A 976 7.38 9.70 32.69
CA ARG A 976 7.69 10.39 33.95
C ARG A 976 6.40 10.60 34.77
N PRO A 977 6.40 10.40 36.10
CA PRO A 977 5.28 10.79 36.94
C PRO A 977 5.13 12.32 36.93
N ALA A 978 3.88 12.80 37.01
CA ALA A 978 3.60 14.17 37.41
C ALA A 978 3.90 14.33 38.91
N GLU A 979 4.32 15.52 39.33
CA GLU A 979 4.66 15.77 40.73
C GLU A 979 3.38 15.92 41.58
N ASN A 980 3.20 14.97 42.49
CA ASN A 980 2.48 15.02 43.77
C ASN A 980 1.21 15.87 43.90
N ASP A 981 0.12 15.18 44.28
CA ASP A 981 -0.50 15.51 45.57
C ASP A 981 -0.99 14.24 46.30
N GLY A 982 -1.05 14.27 47.63
CA GLY A 982 -1.81 13.33 48.48
C GLY A 982 -1.60 11.80 48.39
N THR A 983 -0.67 11.26 49.20
CA THR A 983 -0.82 9.99 49.96
C THR A 983 -1.43 8.72 49.30
N HIS A 984 -0.58 7.78 48.85
CA HIS A 984 -0.48 6.40 49.39
C HIS A 984 0.62 5.62 48.66
N ASN A 985 1.55 4.98 49.38
CA ASN A 985 2.76 4.39 48.79
C ASN A 985 2.95 2.93 49.24
N GLN A 986 2.56 1.96 48.40
CA GLN A 986 2.77 0.52 48.67
C GLN A 986 2.80 -0.41 47.44
N GLY A 987 2.38 0.04 46.24
CA GLY A 987 2.26 -0.83 45.05
C GLY A 987 3.48 -0.92 44.12
N THR A 988 4.51 -0.09 44.33
CA THR A 988 5.56 0.16 43.31
C THR A 988 6.72 -0.84 43.26
N VAL A 989 6.78 -1.80 44.21
CA VAL A 989 7.97 -2.64 44.43
C VAL A 989 7.92 -3.99 43.67
N SER A 990 6.73 -4.49 43.32
CA SER A 990 6.58 -5.74 42.54
C SER A 990 7.02 -5.57 41.08
N VAL A 991 6.52 -4.53 40.42
CA VAL A 991 6.69 -4.30 38.97
C VAL A 991 8.16 -4.15 38.54
N MET A 992 9.03 -3.61 39.41
CA MET A 992 10.47 -3.53 39.09
C MET A 992 11.14 -4.91 39.03
N LYS A 993 10.84 -5.81 39.98
CA LYS A 993 11.41 -7.18 39.97
C LYS A 993 11.00 -7.99 38.75
N TYR A 994 9.81 -7.74 38.21
CA TYR A 994 9.32 -8.43 37.02
C TYR A 994 10.12 -8.04 35.76
N LYS A 995 10.65 -6.82 35.68
CA LYS A 995 11.53 -6.40 34.56
C LYS A 995 12.86 -7.16 34.56
N ASP A 996 13.48 -7.32 35.73
CA ASP A 996 14.81 -7.94 35.81
C ASP A 996 14.78 -9.43 35.42
N HIS A 997 13.70 -10.15 35.73
CA HIS A 997 13.51 -11.56 35.34
C HIS A 997 13.47 -11.75 33.81
N ILE A 998 12.79 -10.86 33.08
CA ILE A 998 12.60 -10.96 31.62
C ILE A 998 13.93 -10.69 30.86
N ILE A 999 14.87 -9.94 31.45
CA ILE A 999 16.15 -9.62 30.82
C ILE A 999 17.04 -10.87 30.68
N SER A 1000 17.01 -11.79 31.64
CA SER A 1000 17.80 -13.04 31.60
C SER A 1000 17.33 -14.09 30.59
N GLU A 1001 16.08 -14.02 30.09
CA GLU A 1001 15.48 -15.08 29.26
C GLU A 1001 15.28 -14.70 27.78
N ARG A 1002 15.87 -13.59 27.31
CA ARG A 1002 15.69 -13.15 25.90
C ARG A 1002 16.17 -14.17 24.86
N CYS A 1003 17.08 -15.09 25.21
CA CYS A 1003 17.47 -16.22 24.39
C CYS A 1003 17.91 -17.42 25.25
N GLN A 1004 17.46 -18.62 24.89
CA GLN A 1004 17.79 -19.88 25.57
C GLN A 1004 18.39 -20.88 24.57
N PHE A 1005 19.53 -21.48 24.90
CA PHE A 1005 20.05 -22.63 24.15
C PHE A 1005 19.17 -23.87 24.38
N LEU A 1006 18.73 -24.53 23.30
CA LEU A 1006 17.91 -25.75 23.38
C LEU A 1006 18.71 -27.01 23.11
N SER A 1007 19.50 -27.03 22.03
CA SER A 1007 20.16 -28.25 21.56
C SER A 1007 21.27 -27.98 20.54
N VAL A 1008 22.14 -28.96 20.32
CA VAL A 1008 23.18 -28.93 19.27
C VAL A 1008 23.35 -30.32 18.64
N LEU A 1009 23.49 -30.36 17.31
CA LEU A 1009 23.91 -31.55 16.55
C LEU A 1009 25.26 -31.27 15.88
N LYS A 1010 26.15 -32.27 15.85
CA LYS A 1010 27.39 -32.23 15.06
C LYS A 1010 27.21 -33.05 13.79
N LEU A 1011 27.27 -32.41 12.63
CA LEU A 1011 27.35 -33.09 11.34
C LEU A 1011 28.81 -33.52 11.04
N PRO A 1012 29.04 -34.47 10.11
CA PRO A 1012 30.37 -35.05 9.89
C PRO A 1012 31.38 -34.13 9.22
N GLY A 1013 30.93 -33.08 8.53
CA GLY A 1013 31.77 -32.13 7.80
C GLY A 1013 31.45 -30.67 8.12
N ASP A 1014 32.28 -29.79 7.57
CA ASP A 1014 32.12 -28.34 7.65
C ASP A 1014 30.77 -27.87 7.07
N ILE A 1015 30.19 -26.80 7.63
CA ILE A 1015 28.98 -26.15 7.14
C ILE A 1015 29.29 -24.69 6.77
N PHE A 1016 29.23 -24.40 5.47
CA PHE A 1016 29.24 -23.04 4.92
C PHE A 1016 27.85 -22.62 4.40
N SER A 1017 27.02 -23.61 4.06
CA SER A 1017 25.59 -23.48 3.75
C SER A 1017 24.84 -22.83 4.91
N SER A 1018 23.99 -21.84 4.62
CA SER A 1018 23.09 -21.28 5.64
C SER A 1018 21.88 -22.20 5.85
N PRO A 1019 21.49 -22.52 7.10
CA PRO A 1019 20.32 -23.35 7.35
C PRO A 1019 19.02 -22.69 6.86
N ILE A 1020 17.97 -23.47 6.74
CA ILE A 1020 16.59 -22.99 6.57
C ILE A 1020 15.66 -23.80 7.47
N MET A 1021 14.65 -23.15 8.05
CA MET A 1021 13.66 -23.80 8.90
C MET A 1021 12.26 -23.76 8.28
N LEU A 1022 11.48 -24.82 8.53
CA LEU A 1022 10.05 -24.87 8.22
C LEU A 1022 9.35 -25.77 9.25
N GLY A 1023 8.60 -25.18 10.18
CA GLY A 1023 7.70 -25.90 11.08
C GLY A 1023 8.39 -26.93 11.98
N GLY A 1024 9.57 -26.60 12.52
CA GLY A 1024 10.36 -27.49 13.38
C GLY A 1024 11.31 -28.45 12.64
N ARG A 1025 11.39 -28.36 11.30
CA ARG A 1025 12.46 -29.03 10.51
C ARG A 1025 13.54 -28.04 10.08
N ILE A 1026 14.78 -28.50 10.02
CA ILE A 1026 15.95 -27.75 9.54
C ILE A 1026 16.49 -28.43 8.29
N PHE A 1027 16.81 -27.68 7.23
CA PHE A 1027 17.53 -28.17 6.06
C PHE A 1027 18.86 -27.41 5.90
N VAL A 1028 19.94 -28.12 5.59
CA VAL A 1028 21.30 -27.55 5.51
C VAL A 1028 22.21 -28.37 4.59
N GLY A 1029 23.07 -27.71 3.82
CA GLY A 1029 24.15 -28.33 3.04
C GLY A 1029 25.43 -28.49 3.88
N CYS A 1030 26.19 -29.55 3.61
CA CYS A 1030 27.40 -29.88 4.35
C CYS A 1030 28.54 -30.31 3.41
N ARG A 1031 29.79 -30.09 3.82
CA ARG A 1031 31.01 -30.48 3.07
C ARG A 1031 31.37 -31.97 3.21
N ASP A 1032 30.51 -32.80 3.79
CA ASP A 1032 30.55 -34.26 3.67
C ASP A 1032 29.73 -34.75 2.45
N ASP A 1033 29.63 -33.92 1.41
CA ASP A 1033 28.89 -34.15 0.16
C ASP A 1033 27.37 -34.39 0.32
N ASN A 1034 26.76 -34.00 1.44
CA ASN A 1034 25.34 -34.25 1.71
C ASN A 1034 24.54 -32.96 1.95
N VAL A 1035 23.26 -32.98 1.53
CA VAL A 1035 22.21 -32.14 2.10
C VAL A 1035 21.43 -32.93 3.15
N TYR A 1036 21.12 -32.30 4.28
CA TYR A 1036 20.46 -32.92 5.44
C TYR A 1036 19.06 -32.33 5.65
N CYS A 1037 18.14 -33.16 6.13
CA CYS A 1037 16.94 -32.72 6.85
C CYS A 1037 16.98 -33.23 8.29
N LEU A 1038 16.80 -32.31 9.23
CA LEU A 1038 16.83 -32.56 10.66
C LEU A 1038 15.45 -32.27 11.26
N ALA A 1039 14.97 -33.12 12.16
CA ALA A 1039 13.80 -32.88 13.00
C ALA A 1039 14.21 -32.42 14.39
N ILE A 1040 13.39 -31.54 14.96
CA ILE A 1040 13.47 -31.11 16.35
C ILE A 1040 12.43 -31.90 17.15
N SER A 1041 12.81 -32.40 18.32
CA SER A 1041 11.88 -33.04 19.27
C SER A 1041 12.19 -32.63 20.71
N GLY A 1042 11.28 -32.90 21.65
CA GLY A 1042 11.46 -32.54 23.08
C GLY A 1042 11.27 -31.06 23.40
N LEU A 1043 10.35 -30.36 22.71
CA LEU A 1043 10.12 -28.92 22.92
C LEU A 1043 9.37 -28.56 24.23
N GLY A 1044 8.79 -29.54 24.95
CA GLY A 1044 8.11 -29.34 26.23
C GLY A 1044 6.66 -28.84 26.14
N SER A 1045 6.06 -28.55 27.29
CA SER A 1045 4.62 -28.24 27.47
C SER A 1045 4.23 -26.79 27.12
N PHE A 1046 4.80 -26.24 26.04
CA PHE A 1046 4.32 -24.97 25.47
C PHE A 1046 2.99 -25.21 24.77
N SER A 1047 2.06 -24.27 24.86
CA SER A 1047 0.79 -24.42 24.16
C SER A 1047 1.01 -24.19 22.66
N GLU A 1048 0.80 -25.23 21.85
CA GLU A 1048 0.50 -25.03 20.42
C GLU A 1048 -0.85 -24.31 20.34
N LYS A 1049 -0.85 -22.97 20.40
CA LYS A 1049 -2.04 -22.15 20.09
C LYS A 1049 -2.29 -22.17 18.59
N ARG A 1050 -2.78 -23.32 18.12
CA ARG A 1050 -3.22 -23.60 16.76
C ARG A 1050 -4.22 -22.54 16.34
N HIS A 1051 -3.99 -21.91 15.19
CA HIS A 1051 -5.06 -21.20 14.47
C HIS A 1051 -6.01 -22.23 13.82
N SER A 1052 -6.75 -22.94 14.67
CA SER A 1052 -7.87 -23.81 14.32
C SER A 1052 -9.15 -23.22 14.89
N SER A 1053 -10.02 -22.71 14.02
CA SER A 1053 -11.44 -22.51 14.34
C SER A 1053 -12.03 -23.88 14.69
N SER A 1054 -12.42 -24.07 15.95
CA SER A 1054 -12.74 -25.38 16.51
C SER A 1054 -14.22 -25.74 16.34
N ASP A 1055 -14.61 -26.24 15.17
CA ASP A 1055 -15.87 -26.97 15.00
C ASP A 1055 -15.61 -28.49 14.99
N THR A 1056 -15.89 -29.12 16.13
CA THR A 1056 -15.73 -30.57 16.32
C THR A 1056 -16.96 -31.33 15.85
N VAL A 1057 -17.07 -31.51 14.53
CA VAL A 1057 -18.04 -32.47 13.95
C VAL A 1057 -17.68 -33.88 14.41
N LYS A 1058 -18.48 -34.42 15.35
CA LYS A 1058 -18.46 -35.84 15.69
C LYS A 1058 -18.99 -36.63 14.49
N VAL A 1059 -18.14 -37.47 13.90
CA VAL A 1059 -18.61 -38.57 13.06
C VAL A 1059 -18.80 -39.79 13.96
N THR A 1060 -20.00 -40.34 13.95
CA THR A 1060 -20.31 -41.66 14.53
C THR A 1060 -20.47 -42.65 13.38
N ASP A 1061 -19.72 -43.75 13.48
CA ASP A 1061 -19.71 -44.95 12.61
C ASP A 1061 -19.53 -44.70 11.10
#